data_AF-A0A7I8CAA0-F1
#
_entry.id   AF-A0A7I8CAA0-F1
#
_cell.length_a   1.000
_cell.length_b   1.000
_cell.length_c   1.000
_cell.angle_alpha   90.00
_cell.angle_beta   90.00
_cell.angle_gamma   90.00
#
_symmetry.space_group_name_H-M   'P 1'
#
loop_
_entity.id
_entity.type
_entity.pdbx_description
1 polymer ?
#
loop_
_entity_poly.entity_id
_entity_poly.type
_entity_poly.pdbx_seq_one_letter_code
_entity_poly.pdbx_strand_id
1 'polypeptide(L)'
;MAGSAADAYRISPASGVARPAARSSARFVAPGESIDIHGLTVSGGFFYTGDAQRLHADSIEACVIDARFEVARDGADPAAGLGSVALSYNGLTPEQRRTYLKWLASDRKKSDINTGYLFFYLYGLERRVLVDGAAGKVSGDEFDAIARELRRLLNLDANYGWQKHVRGLIDALSLVASRHTRMYLQPAPDGLATGYQVPLNVRVAFGQAALDQHPLPADWALAWVKLDPMMVRRTAVARCPEEFDRVFMRQYRDRFGAGMLLPANRTKLDASPQPSFRALKSVPVPGFLVGLPDIAAVNGTRNKLQLLMHESAVALDAYSRYLGRYPEAQGTLEATLTLPPGLWPQATHDAIDTLAAEVAGETAVSTFGAVLARFKSGGKMTRDKAVVFTTALAEAGIAVEPDVRLGARTPKPTDAVALFAIAPSATPLPIDEAYDVATIIVDLAATVARADGDATQRETAVIEWQIDQWPHLSDAQRARLKARNLAQLAQPTASAGLKKKLEPLAHDVKATIASFLVHTANADGVVSREEVRLLEKVYRMLGIDPQRLYTDLHQHASGAAITPTGVKPARKHAHSPKPATVKHEFVLDATRIAALKEETARVSSMLADVFVEEAHGAVIAVPIHETEHETEQPAAVEEQDVLAAQATAAAQDKERASEAQTEPMPQTSAATEPLLGLDDAHSSFLRLLVTRESWTRAELADAASHLELMLDGAIEQVNEASLDRWDEPLTDGDDPVEINQEVAQRLAA
;
A
#
# COMPACT_ATOMS: atom_id res chain seq x y z
N MET A 1 -31.60 -57.38 -85.34
CA MET A 1 -30.89 -56.17 -84.91
C MET A 1 -31.83 -55.43 -83.94
N ALA A 2 -31.72 -55.53 -82.62
CA ALA A 2 -30.56 -55.39 -81.72
C ALA A 2 -30.04 -53.94 -81.68
N GLY A 3 -30.01 -53.24 -80.53
CA GLY A 3 -30.52 -53.62 -79.20
C GLY A 3 -30.19 -52.60 -78.09
N SER A 4 -30.69 -52.85 -76.86
CA SER A 4 -30.48 -52.14 -75.58
C SER A 4 -30.76 -50.61 -75.56
N ALA A 5 -31.70 -50.03 -74.82
CA ALA A 5 -32.27 -50.27 -73.48
C ALA A 5 -31.40 -49.77 -72.30
N ALA A 6 -32.02 -48.90 -71.48
CA ALA A 6 -31.66 -48.50 -70.13
C ALA A 6 -32.97 -48.12 -69.39
N ASP A 7 -33.18 -48.60 -68.17
CA ASP A 7 -34.49 -48.58 -67.52
C ASP A 7 -34.89 -47.24 -66.89
N ALA A 8 -36.20 -46.95 -66.95
CA ALA A 8 -36.84 -45.85 -66.23
C ALA A 8 -37.98 -46.39 -65.35
N TYR A 9 -37.63 -46.97 -64.19
CA TYR A 9 -38.62 -47.48 -63.24
C TYR A 9 -39.48 -46.34 -62.65
N ARG A 10 -40.79 -46.41 -62.87
CA ARG A 10 -41.77 -45.51 -62.26
C ARG A 10 -41.96 -45.87 -60.79
N ILE A 11 -41.72 -44.92 -59.89
CA ILE A 11 -42.14 -45.01 -58.49
C ILE A 11 -43.53 -44.37 -58.36
N SER A 12 -44.53 -45.15 -58.00
CA SER A 12 -45.84 -44.64 -57.59
C SER A 12 -45.75 -43.97 -56.21
N PRO A 13 -46.48 -42.87 -55.94
CA PRO A 13 -46.33 -42.12 -54.70
C PRO A 13 -46.86 -42.90 -53.50
N ALA A 14 -45.97 -43.36 -52.63
CA ALA A 14 -46.34 -43.81 -51.29
C ALA A 14 -46.81 -42.60 -50.46
N SER A 15 -48.05 -42.66 -49.95
CA SER A 15 -48.67 -41.59 -49.18
C SER A 15 -48.11 -41.49 -47.76
N GLY A 16 -46.86 -41.05 -47.64
CA GLY A 16 -46.23 -40.75 -46.36
C GLY A 16 -46.83 -39.49 -45.74
N VAL A 17 -47.63 -39.65 -44.68
CA VAL A 17 -48.03 -38.51 -43.84
C VAL A 17 -46.77 -37.90 -43.24
N ALA A 18 -46.47 -36.65 -43.62
CA ALA A 18 -45.31 -35.92 -43.13
C ALA A 18 -45.49 -35.59 -41.63
N ARG A 19 -45.08 -36.54 -40.78
CA ARG A 19 -45.02 -36.37 -39.32
C ARG A 19 -44.19 -35.12 -39.03
N PRO A 20 -44.73 -34.11 -38.34
CA PRO A 20 -44.02 -32.85 -38.13
C PRO A 20 -42.70 -33.13 -37.40
N ALA A 21 -41.62 -32.51 -37.88
CA ALA A 21 -40.30 -32.67 -37.29
C ALA A 21 -40.35 -32.31 -35.79
N ALA A 22 -40.00 -33.28 -34.94
CA ALA A 22 -40.04 -33.09 -33.50
C ALA A 22 -39.07 -31.98 -33.10
N ARG A 23 -39.61 -30.88 -32.56
CA ARG A 23 -38.79 -29.85 -31.92
C ARG A 23 -38.14 -30.48 -30.68
N SER A 24 -36.84 -30.26 -30.48
CA SER A 24 -36.17 -30.69 -29.25
C SER A 24 -36.78 -30.00 -28.04
N SER A 25 -36.94 -30.75 -26.95
CA SER A 25 -37.63 -30.32 -25.73
C SER A 25 -36.67 -29.80 -24.64
N ALA A 26 -35.40 -29.61 -24.99
CA ALA A 26 -34.30 -29.27 -24.09
C ALA A 26 -34.56 -28.00 -23.25
N ARG A 27 -34.84 -28.20 -21.97
CA ARG A 27 -35.11 -27.17 -20.95
C ARG A 27 -33.91 -27.02 -20.02
N PHE A 28 -33.64 -25.79 -19.57
CA PHE A 28 -32.69 -25.52 -18.49
C PHE A 28 -33.34 -25.80 -17.13
N VAL A 29 -32.63 -26.48 -16.24
CA VAL A 29 -33.04 -26.76 -14.85
C VAL A 29 -32.51 -25.61 -13.98
N ALA A 30 -33.41 -24.83 -13.41
CA ALA A 30 -33.06 -23.58 -12.72
C ALA A 30 -32.27 -23.82 -11.42
N PRO A 31 -31.53 -22.81 -10.90
CA PRO A 31 -30.80 -22.94 -9.64
C PRO A 31 -31.75 -23.30 -8.48
N GLY A 32 -31.47 -24.40 -7.78
CA GLY A 32 -32.34 -24.91 -6.71
C GLY A 32 -33.60 -25.67 -7.18
N GLU A 33 -33.77 -25.89 -8.48
CA GLU A 33 -34.82 -26.76 -9.03
C GLU A 33 -34.44 -28.24 -8.86
N SER A 34 -35.33 -29.02 -8.24
CA SER A 34 -35.16 -30.47 -8.05
C SER A 34 -35.81 -31.28 -9.17
N ILE A 35 -35.06 -32.24 -9.73
CA ILE A 35 -35.54 -33.19 -10.74
C ILE A 35 -34.98 -34.59 -10.51
N ASP A 36 -35.80 -35.63 -10.71
CA ASP A 36 -35.39 -37.03 -10.62
C ASP A 36 -34.94 -37.57 -11.99
N ILE A 37 -33.72 -38.13 -12.04
CA ILE A 37 -33.10 -38.68 -13.26
C ILE A 37 -32.54 -40.07 -12.95
N HIS A 38 -33.11 -41.13 -13.55
CA HIS A 38 -32.77 -42.55 -13.29
C HIS A 38 -32.65 -42.91 -11.79
N GLY A 39 -33.60 -42.42 -10.98
CA GLY A 39 -33.66 -42.66 -9.54
C GLY A 39 -32.64 -41.88 -8.71
N LEU A 40 -32.05 -40.82 -9.27
CA LEU A 40 -31.22 -39.84 -8.55
C LEU A 40 -31.91 -38.47 -8.56
N THR A 41 -32.21 -37.94 -7.38
CA THR A 41 -32.75 -36.58 -7.22
C THR A 41 -31.63 -35.56 -7.32
N VAL A 42 -31.68 -34.68 -8.32
CA VAL A 42 -30.71 -33.61 -8.54
C VAL A 42 -31.36 -32.27 -8.17
N SER A 43 -30.89 -31.64 -7.10
CA SER A 43 -31.46 -30.39 -6.54
C SER A 43 -30.65 -29.12 -6.85
N GLY A 44 -29.41 -29.25 -7.32
CA GLY A 44 -28.51 -28.11 -7.54
C GLY A 44 -28.78 -27.29 -8.82
N GLY A 45 -29.61 -27.78 -9.75
CA GLY A 45 -29.86 -27.11 -11.04
C GLY A 45 -28.61 -26.94 -11.92
N PHE A 46 -28.64 -25.92 -12.80
CA PHE A 46 -27.56 -25.44 -13.69
C PHE A 46 -27.19 -26.30 -14.92
N PHE A 47 -28.09 -27.17 -15.40
CA PHE A 47 -27.87 -27.99 -16.61
C PHE A 47 -29.10 -28.02 -17.52
N TYR A 48 -28.96 -28.55 -18.74
CA TYR A 48 -30.09 -28.78 -19.64
C TYR A 48 -30.54 -30.25 -19.60
N THR A 49 -31.85 -30.49 -19.71
CA THR A 49 -32.46 -31.82 -19.77
C THR A 49 -33.59 -31.87 -20.80
N GLY A 50 -33.85 -33.04 -21.40
CA GLY A 50 -34.94 -33.27 -22.36
C GLY A 50 -34.53 -34.06 -23.61
N ASP A 51 -35.44 -34.16 -24.59
CA ASP A 51 -35.23 -34.87 -25.85
C ASP A 51 -34.22 -34.12 -26.73
N ALA A 52 -32.99 -34.62 -26.79
CA ALA A 52 -32.02 -34.21 -27.80
C ALA A 52 -32.34 -34.88 -29.15
N GLN A 53 -32.06 -34.17 -30.24
CA GLN A 53 -32.26 -34.62 -31.63
C GLN A 53 -30.93 -34.63 -32.40
N ARG A 54 -29.97 -33.78 -32.02
CA ARG A 54 -28.64 -33.66 -32.64
C ARG A 54 -27.55 -34.09 -31.67
N LEU A 55 -27.19 -35.37 -31.74
CA LEU A 55 -26.45 -36.10 -30.70
C LEU A 55 -24.93 -36.20 -30.94
N HIS A 56 -24.33 -35.19 -31.59
CA HIS A 56 -22.89 -35.10 -31.89
C HIS A 56 -22.22 -33.95 -31.12
N ALA A 57 -20.91 -34.02 -30.85
CA ALA A 57 -20.22 -33.05 -29.99
C ALA A 57 -20.21 -31.59 -30.53
N ASP A 58 -20.28 -31.39 -31.85
CA ASP A 58 -20.47 -30.07 -32.48
C ASP A 58 -21.90 -29.50 -32.36
N SER A 59 -22.81 -30.20 -31.66
CA SER A 59 -24.19 -29.76 -31.45
C SER A 59 -24.36 -29.00 -30.15
N ILE A 60 -25.12 -27.91 -30.16
CA ILE A 60 -25.58 -27.21 -28.95
C ILE A 60 -26.41 -28.11 -28.02
N GLU A 61 -26.92 -29.24 -28.51
CA GLU A 61 -27.64 -30.25 -27.73
C GLU A 61 -26.74 -31.30 -27.08
N ALA A 62 -25.42 -31.30 -27.34
CA ALA A 62 -24.48 -32.25 -26.74
C ALA A 62 -24.43 -32.19 -25.20
N CYS A 63 -24.69 -31.01 -24.62
CA CYS A 63 -24.74 -30.77 -23.17
C CYS A 63 -26.12 -31.07 -22.53
N VAL A 64 -27.07 -31.64 -23.28
CA VAL A 64 -28.42 -31.97 -22.77
C VAL A 64 -28.40 -33.38 -22.17
N ILE A 65 -28.82 -33.48 -20.91
CA ILE A 65 -29.06 -34.75 -20.23
C ILE A 65 -30.38 -35.33 -20.75
N ASP A 66 -30.29 -36.42 -21.50
CA ASP A 66 -31.43 -37.04 -22.16
C ASP A 66 -31.72 -38.39 -21.49
N ALA A 67 -32.77 -38.43 -20.66
CA ALA A 67 -33.13 -39.58 -19.83
C ALA A 67 -33.65 -40.81 -20.61
N ARG A 68 -33.58 -40.79 -21.95
CA ARG A 68 -33.86 -41.93 -22.82
C ARG A 68 -32.61 -42.80 -23.06
N PHE A 69 -31.42 -42.29 -22.75
CA PHE A 69 -30.18 -43.07 -22.81
C PHE A 69 -30.04 -44.01 -21.62
N GLU A 70 -29.39 -45.15 -21.85
CA GLU A 70 -29.10 -46.12 -20.81
C GLU A 70 -28.11 -45.55 -19.78
N VAL A 71 -28.39 -45.79 -18.51
CA VAL A 71 -27.57 -45.39 -17.36
C VAL A 71 -27.38 -46.62 -16.49
N ALA A 72 -26.12 -46.98 -16.21
CA ALA A 72 -25.81 -48.18 -15.45
C ALA A 72 -26.26 -48.05 -13.99
N ARG A 73 -26.38 -49.20 -13.30
CA ARG A 73 -26.65 -49.25 -11.85
C ARG A 73 -25.53 -48.56 -11.07
N ASP A 74 -24.30 -48.90 -11.43
CA ASP A 74 -23.06 -48.50 -10.78
C ASP A 74 -22.25 -47.56 -11.68
N GLY A 75 -21.30 -46.84 -11.09
CA GLY A 75 -20.54 -45.80 -11.79
C GLY A 75 -19.24 -46.33 -12.38
N ALA A 76 -18.72 -45.65 -13.41
CA ALA A 76 -17.32 -45.76 -13.79
C ALA A 76 -16.43 -45.18 -12.68
N ASP A 77 -15.15 -45.54 -12.66
CA ASP A 77 -14.14 -44.86 -11.84
C ASP A 77 -14.27 -43.33 -12.05
N PRO A 78 -14.58 -42.54 -11.00
CA PRO A 78 -14.75 -41.11 -11.16
C PRO A 78 -13.46 -40.36 -11.48
N ALA A 79 -12.28 -40.89 -11.12
CA ALA A 79 -10.99 -40.27 -11.41
C ALA A 79 -10.55 -40.49 -12.86
N ALA A 80 -11.02 -41.57 -13.50
CA ALA A 80 -10.66 -41.94 -14.86
C ALA A 80 -11.05 -40.88 -15.90
N GLY A 81 -10.20 -40.72 -16.92
CA GLY A 81 -10.44 -39.81 -18.04
C GLY A 81 -11.56 -40.31 -18.96
N LEU A 82 -12.32 -39.38 -19.54
CA LEU A 82 -13.48 -39.67 -20.40
C LEU A 82 -13.13 -40.20 -21.81
N GLY A 83 -11.84 -40.37 -22.15
CA GLY A 83 -11.37 -40.90 -23.43
C GLY A 83 -11.58 -39.99 -24.66
N SER A 84 -12.30 -38.88 -24.53
CA SER A 84 -12.52 -37.88 -25.59
C SER A 84 -12.56 -36.48 -25.01
N VAL A 85 -12.03 -35.50 -25.77
CA VAL A 85 -12.19 -34.05 -25.49
C VAL A 85 -13.48 -33.51 -26.12
N ALA A 86 -14.05 -34.21 -27.09
CA ALA A 86 -15.28 -33.84 -27.78
C ALA A 86 -16.49 -34.48 -27.07
N LEU A 87 -16.85 -33.96 -25.90
CA LEU A 87 -17.85 -34.54 -25.02
C LEU A 87 -19.30 -34.30 -25.48
N SER A 88 -20.17 -35.29 -25.25
CA SER A 88 -21.63 -35.20 -25.40
C SER A 88 -22.31 -36.26 -24.52
N TYR A 89 -23.53 -36.03 -24.03
CA TYR A 89 -24.22 -36.99 -23.15
C TYR A 89 -24.43 -38.37 -23.80
N ASN A 90 -24.70 -38.38 -25.12
CA ASN A 90 -24.75 -39.58 -25.94
C ASN A 90 -23.39 -40.31 -26.00
N GLY A 91 -22.28 -39.58 -26.12
CA GLY A 91 -20.94 -40.15 -26.20
C GLY A 91 -20.37 -40.75 -24.90
N LEU A 92 -20.97 -40.43 -23.74
CA LEU A 92 -20.61 -41.05 -22.46
C LEU A 92 -21.12 -42.50 -22.39
N THR A 93 -20.37 -43.42 -21.76
CA THR A 93 -20.87 -44.78 -21.49
C THR A 93 -21.98 -44.77 -20.41
N PRO A 94 -22.82 -45.82 -20.29
CA PRO A 94 -23.84 -45.90 -19.24
C PRO A 94 -23.29 -45.71 -17.81
N GLU A 95 -22.07 -46.17 -17.56
CA GLU A 95 -21.35 -46.07 -16.28
C GLU A 95 -20.80 -44.65 -16.07
N GLN A 96 -20.28 -44.00 -17.11
CA GLN A 96 -19.87 -42.60 -17.07
C GLN A 96 -21.07 -41.67 -16.84
N ARG A 97 -22.21 -41.91 -17.52
CA ARG A 97 -23.46 -41.19 -17.27
C ARG A 97 -23.92 -41.36 -15.82
N ARG A 98 -23.81 -42.58 -15.26
CA ARG A 98 -24.14 -42.86 -13.85
C ARG A 98 -23.24 -42.09 -12.89
N THR A 99 -21.93 -42.02 -13.15
CA THR A 99 -20.98 -41.23 -12.35
C THR A 99 -21.28 -39.73 -12.43
N TYR A 100 -21.52 -39.19 -13.63
CA TYR A 100 -21.89 -37.77 -13.80
C TYR A 100 -23.18 -37.40 -13.06
N LEU A 101 -24.22 -38.23 -13.16
CA LEU A 101 -25.49 -38.01 -12.46
C LEU A 101 -25.35 -38.11 -10.93
N LYS A 102 -24.52 -39.03 -10.42
CA LYS A 102 -24.19 -39.10 -8.98
C LYS A 102 -23.50 -37.82 -8.49
N TRP A 103 -22.58 -37.26 -9.27
CA TRP A 103 -21.92 -36.00 -8.93
C TRP A 103 -22.87 -34.78 -9.03
N LEU A 104 -23.73 -34.72 -10.05
CA LEU A 104 -24.75 -33.66 -10.14
C LEU A 104 -25.73 -33.66 -8.97
N ALA A 105 -26.02 -34.84 -8.41
CA ALA A 105 -26.88 -35.05 -7.24
C ALA A 105 -26.16 -34.83 -5.88
N SER A 106 -24.83 -34.68 -5.86
CA SER A 106 -24.07 -34.40 -4.63
C SER A 106 -23.96 -32.89 -4.36
N ASP A 107 -23.16 -32.51 -3.37
CA ASP A 107 -22.81 -31.11 -3.09
C ASP A 107 -21.77 -30.51 -4.07
N ARG A 108 -21.38 -31.28 -5.10
CA ARG A 108 -20.50 -30.86 -6.21
C ARG A 108 -19.16 -30.28 -5.75
N LYS A 109 -18.56 -30.83 -4.69
CA LYS A 109 -17.17 -30.54 -4.26
C LYS A 109 -16.15 -31.33 -5.11
N LYS A 110 -14.86 -30.96 -5.03
CA LYS A 110 -13.77 -31.60 -5.79
C LYS A 110 -12.83 -32.44 -4.93
N SER A 111 -13.26 -33.67 -4.68
CA SER A 111 -12.39 -34.81 -4.35
C SER A 111 -12.67 -36.02 -5.25
N ASP A 112 -13.89 -36.11 -5.80
CA ASP A 112 -14.44 -37.39 -6.29
C ASP A 112 -14.74 -37.42 -7.80
N ILE A 113 -14.17 -36.55 -8.65
CA ILE A 113 -14.43 -36.62 -10.11
C ILE A 113 -13.35 -35.97 -11.00
N ASN A 114 -13.15 -36.54 -12.20
CA ASN A 114 -12.25 -36.06 -13.24
C ASN A 114 -12.72 -34.72 -13.87
N THR A 115 -11.78 -33.82 -14.17
CA THR A 115 -12.02 -32.49 -14.73
C THR A 115 -12.85 -32.50 -16.03
N GLY A 116 -12.82 -33.59 -16.82
CA GLY A 116 -13.67 -33.73 -18.01
C GLY A 116 -15.17 -33.66 -17.72
N TYR A 117 -15.63 -34.16 -16.58
CA TYR A 117 -17.02 -34.03 -16.14
C TYR A 117 -17.36 -32.59 -15.71
N LEU A 118 -16.39 -31.87 -15.12
CA LEU A 118 -16.54 -30.45 -14.78
C LEU A 118 -16.71 -29.60 -16.04
N PHE A 119 -15.91 -29.87 -17.08
CA PHE A 119 -16.11 -29.25 -18.41
C PHE A 119 -17.48 -29.57 -19.02
N PHE A 120 -17.95 -30.81 -18.91
CA PHE A 120 -19.26 -31.18 -19.43
C PHE A 120 -20.42 -30.44 -18.72
N TYR A 121 -20.29 -30.16 -17.43
CA TYR A 121 -21.19 -29.27 -16.69
C TYR A 121 -21.07 -27.80 -17.14
N LEU A 122 -19.83 -27.30 -17.31
CA LEU A 122 -19.55 -25.95 -17.80
C LEU A 122 -20.17 -25.67 -19.17
N TYR A 123 -20.26 -26.67 -20.06
CA TYR A 123 -20.94 -26.53 -21.37
C TYR A 123 -22.41 -26.10 -21.23
N GLY A 124 -23.10 -26.52 -20.16
CA GLY A 124 -24.46 -26.08 -19.85
C GLY A 124 -24.50 -24.59 -19.48
N LEU A 125 -23.57 -24.14 -18.65
CA LEU A 125 -23.45 -22.73 -18.25
C LEU A 125 -23.02 -21.83 -19.43
N GLU A 126 -22.06 -22.27 -20.25
CA GLU A 126 -21.65 -21.56 -21.47
C GLU A 126 -22.81 -21.40 -22.44
N ARG A 127 -23.61 -22.44 -22.67
CA ARG A 127 -24.83 -22.37 -23.48
C ARG A 127 -25.84 -21.39 -22.89
N ARG A 128 -26.05 -21.42 -21.57
CA ARG A 128 -27.01 -20.55 -20.88
C ARG A 128 -26.62 -19.07 -20.99
N VAL A 129 -25.34 -18.74 -20.82
CA VAL A 129 -24.81 -17.37 -20.93
C VAL A 129 -24.74 -16.92 -22.40
N LEU A 130 -23.97 -17.63 -23.24
CA LEU A 130 -23.58 -17.18 -24.57
C LEU A 130 -24.71 -17.26 -25.62
N VAL A 131 -25.73 -18.10 -25.40
CA VAL A 131 -26.83 -18.28 -26.35
C VAL A 131 -28.18 -17.85 -25.77
N ASP A 132 -28.60 -18.39 -24.62
CA ASP A 132 -29.88 -17.99 -24.02
C ASP A 132 -29.81 -16.57 -23.43
N GLY A 133 -28.71 -16.19 -22.78
CA GLY A 133 -28.47 -14.85 -22.26
C GLY A 133 -28.34 -13.79 -23.36
N ALA A 134 -27.61 -14.11 -24.44
CA ALA A 134 -27.53 -13.27 -25.64
C ALA A 134 -28.91 -13.10 -26.32
N ALA A 135 -29.75 -14.15 -26.30
CA ALA A 135 -31.13 -14.11 -26.76
C ALA A 135 -32.13 -13.52 -25.73
N GLY A 136 -31.65 -12.95 -24.62
CA GLY A 136 -32.45 -12.25 -23.62
C GLY A 136 -33.31 -13.14 -22.70
N LYS A 137 -33.07 -14.45 -22.65
CA LYS A 137 -33.87 -15.44 -21.89
C LYS A 137 -33.36 -15.72 -20.46
N VAL A 138 -32.47 -14.87 -19.95
CA VAL A 138 -31.80 -14.98 -18.64
C VAL A 138 -32.01 -13.67 -17.89
N SER A 139 -32.45 -13.75 -16.63
CA SER A 139 -32.70 -12.58 -15.76
C SER A 139 -31.43 -12.12 -15.03
N GLY A 140 -31.48 -10.96 -14.38
CA GLY A 140 -30.39 -10.48 -13.50
C GLY A 140 -30.09 -11.49 -12.39
N ASP A 141 -31.11 -11.87 -11.61
CA ASP A 141 -31.01 -12.84 -10.53
C ASP A 141 -30.42 -14.20 -10.97
N GLU A 142 -30.70 -14.62 -12.21
CA GLU A 142 -30.15 -15.84 -12.79
C GLU A 142 -28.68 -15.66 -13.22
N PHE A 143 -28.31 -14.51 -13.79
CA PHE A 143 -26.89 -14.18 -14.02
C PHE A 143 -26.13 -14.11 -12.69
N ASP A 144 -26.70 -13.56 -11.61
CA ASP A 144 -26.08 -13.52 -10.28
C ASP A 144 -25.99 -14.90 -9.62
N ALA A 145 -26.94 -15.80 -9.90
CA ALA A 145 -26.84 -17.20 -9.51
C ALA A 145 -25.72 -17.93 -10.27
N ILE A 146 -25.64 -17.75 -11.60
CA ILE A 146 -24.58 -18.35 -12.43
C ILE A 146 -23.21 -17.76 -12.04
N ALA A 147 -23.09 -16.45 -11.80
CA ALA A 147 -21.83 -15.82 -11.41
C ALA A 147 -21.33 -16.29 -10.04
N ARG A 148 -22.22 -16.59 -9.09
CA ARG A 148 -21.86 -17.24 -7.81
C ARG A 148 -21.40 -18.68 -8.04
N GLU A 149 -22.10 -19.45 -8.87
CA GLU A 149 -21.69 -20.81 -9.21
C GLU A 149 -20.34 -20.84 -9.93
N LEU A 150 -20.08 -19.94 -10.90
CA LEU A 150 -18.79 -19.85 -11.58
C LEU A 150 -17.64 -19.49 -10.64
N ARG A 151 -17.87 -18.58 -9.68
CA ARG A 151 -16.86 -18.27 -8.63
C ARG A 151 -16.61 -19.47 -7.71
N ARG A 152 -17.63 -20.30 -7.41
CA ARG A 152 -17.47 -21.57 -6.68
C ARG A 152 -16.69 -22.59 -7.52
N LEU A 153 -17.04 -22.73 -8.80
CA LEU A 153 -16.40 -23.62 -9.77
C LEU A 153 -14.92 -23.29 -10.02
N LEU A 154 -14.55 -22.01 -10.00
CA LEU A 154 -13.15 -21.58 -10.19
C LEU A 154 -12.21 -22.26 -9.20
N ASN A 155 -12.64 -22.41 -7.95
CA ASN A 155 -11.89 -23.04 -6.87
C ASN A 155 -12.09 -24.57 -6.79
N LEU A 156 -12.84 -25.18 -7.73
CA LEU A 156 -12.96 -26.64 -7.84
C LEU A 156 -11.85 -27.29 -8.67
N ASP A 157 -10.98 -26.56 -9.38
CA ASP A 157 -9.78 -27.18 -9.93
C ASP A 157 -8.60 -26.21 -9.98
N ALA A 158 -7.41 -26.73 -9.67
CA ALA A 158 -6.14 -26.05 -9.87
C ALA A 158 -5.67 -26.14 -11.34
N ASN A 159 -6.31 -27.00 -12.16
CA ASN A 159 -6.03 -27.09 -13.59
C ASN A 159 -6.19 -25.73 -14.29
N TYR A 160 -5.09 -25.19 -14.83
CA TYR A 160 -5.05 -23.90 -15.51
C TYR A 160 -6.10 -23.78 -16.63
N GLY A 161 -6.25 -24.83 -17.46
CA GLY A 161 -7.22 -24.85 -18.56
C GLY A 161 -8.67 -24.71 -18.08
N TRP A 162 -9.03 -25.36 -16.97
CA TRP A 162 -10.31 -25.19 -16.30
C TRP A 162 -10.48 -23.75 -15.81
N GLN A 163 -9.54 -23.23 -15.02
CA GLN A 163 -9.65 -21.88 -14.46
C GLN A 163 -9.74 -20.81 -15.56
N LYS A 164 -8.97 -20.95 -16.64
CA LYS A 164 -9.01 -20.06 -17.81
C LYS A 164 -10.39 -20.01 -18.45
N HIS A 165 -11.04 -21.15 -18.68
CA HIS A 165 -12.38 -21.19 -19.26
C HIS A 165 -13.46 -20.68 -18.28
N VAL A 166 -13.35 -20.97 -16.97
CA VAL A 166 -14.28 -20.43 -15.96
C VAL A 166 -14.14 -18.91 -15.84
N ARG A 167 -12.92 -18.36 -15.78
CA ARG A 167 -12.66 -16.90 -15.80
C ARG A 167 -13.21 -16.25 -17.07
N GLY A 168 -12.92 -16.83 -18.24
CA GLY A 168 -13.44 -16.35 -19.53
C GLY A 168 -14.97 -16.36 -19.63
N LEU A 169 -15.64 -17.30 -18.96
CA LEU A 169 -17.11 -17.30 -18.86
C LEU A 169 -17.64 -16.27 -17.86
N ILE A 170 -16.92 -15.95 -16.78
CA ILE A 170 -17.27 -14.84 -15.87
C ILE A 170 -17.17 -13.49 -16.61
N ASP A 171 -16.12 -13.29 -17.41
CA ASP A 171 -15.99 -12.12 -18.29
C ASP A 171 -17.17 -12.03 -19.28
N ALA A 172 -17.46 -13.12 -19.99
CA ALA A 172 -18.54 -13.16 -20.97
C ALA A 172 -19.94 -12.98 -20.34
N LEU A 173 -20.16 -13.52 -19.13
CA LEU A 173 -21.37 -13.29 -18.33
C LEU A 173 -21.51 -11.81 -18.00
N SER A 174 -20.44 -11.17 -17.51
CA SER A 174 -20.43 -9.74 -17.17
C SER A 174 -20.80 -8.88 -18.38
N LEU A 175 -20.29 -9.22 -19.57
CA LEU A 175 -20.62 -8.56 -20.83
C LEU A 175 -22.10 -8.77 -21.23
N VAL A 176 -22.60 -10.00 -21.19
CA VAL A 176 -23.95 -10.36 -21.67
C VAL A 176 -25.06 -9.89 -20.70
N ALA A 177 -24.78 -9.82 -19.40
CA ALA A 177 -25.63 -9.15 -18.42
C ALA A 177 -25.69 -7.63 -18.70
N SER A 178 -24.54 -7.02 -18.97
CA SER A 178 -24.39 -5.57 -19.22
C SER A 178 -24.81 -5.09 -20.63
N ARG A 179 -25.37 -5.97 -21.47
CA ARG A 179 -25.71 -5.70 -22.89
C ARG A 179 -26.63 -4.49 -23.15
N HIS A 180 -27.31 -3.98 -22.12
CA HIS A 180 -28.22 -2.82 -22.19
C HIS A 180 -27.65 -1.55 -21.54
N THR A 181 -26.41 -1.60 -21.03
CA THR A 181 -25.70 -0.49 -20.38
C THR A 181 -24.29 -0.35 -21.00
N ARG A 182 -23.38 0.35 -20.32
CA ARG A 182 -21.96 0.43 -20.65
C ARG A 182 -21.13 -0.24 -19.58
N MET A 183 -20.09 -0.98 -19.98
CA MET A 183 -19.19 -1.66 -19.05
C MET A 183 -18.48 -0.66 -18.14
N TYR A 184 -18.03 0.49 -18.66
CA TYR A 184 -17.37 1.54 -17.86
C TYR A 184 -18.31 2.24 -16.83
N LEU A 185 -19.62 1.95 -16.85
CA LEU A 185 -20.59 2.39 -15.83
C LEU A 185 -20.92 1.28 -14.81
N GLN A 186 -20.33 0.09 -14.95
CA GLN A 186 -20.40 -0.99 -13.97
C GLN A 186 -19.21 -0.88 -13.00
N PRO A 187 -19.25 -1.52 -11.82
CA PRO A 187 -18.08 -1.61 -10.95
C PRO A 187 -16.88 -2.22 -11.70
N ALA A 188 -15.70 -1.62 -11.57
CA ALA A 188 -14.49 -2.19 -12.14
C ALA A 188 -14.16 -3.57 -11.53
N PRO A 189 -13.63 -4.53 -12.31
CA PRO A 189 -13.21 -5.82 -11.78
C PRO A 189 -11.94 -5.69 -10.95
N ASP A 190 -11.91 -6.38 -9.80
CA ASP A 190 -10.76 -6.46 -8.91
C ASP A 190 -10.02 -7.81 -9.08
N GLY A 191 -8.82 -7.90 -8.52
CA GLY A 191 -7.87 -9.00 -8.67
C GLY A 191 -6.59 -8.55 -9.39
N LEU A 192 -5.76 -9.52 -9.79
CA LEU A 192 -4.49 -9.31 -10.49
C LEU A 192 -4.49 -10.06 -11.84
N ALA A 193 -3.60 -9.67 -12.75
CA ALA A 193 -3.38 -10.36 -14.02
C ALA A 193 -3.04 -11.86 -13.81
N THR A 194 -3.81 -12.76 -14.45
CA THR A 194 -3.60 -14.23 -14.39
C THR A 194 -3.49 -14.86 -15.80
N GLY A 195 -2.78 -14.21 -16.72
CA GLY A 195 -2.63 -14.65 -18.11
C GLY A 195 -2.04 -13.56 -19.00
N TYR A 196 -1.93 -13.81 -20.31
CA TYR A 196 -1.17 -12.96 -21.25
C TYR A 196 -1.93 -11.77 -21.86
N GLN A 197 -3.18 -11.50 -21.46
CA GLN A 197 -3.95 -10.35 -21.95
C GLN A 197 -4.84 -9.76 -20.85
N VAL A 198 -5.10 -8.45 -20.95
CA VAL A 198 -6.14 -7.75 -20.19
C VAL A 198 -7.50 -8.46 -20.39
N PRO A 199 -8.28 -8.72 -19.31
CA PRO A 199 -9.62 -9.31 -19.37
C PRO A 199 -10.56 -8.63 -20.39
N LEU A 200 -11.47 -9.40 -20.99
CA LEU A 200 -12.24 -8.92 -22.15
C LEU A 200 -13.28 -7.88 -21.73
N ASN A 201 -13.90 -8.04 -20.56
CA ASN A 201 -14.78 -7.04 -19.93
C ASN A 201 -14.08 -5.67 -19.78
N VAL A 202 -12.80 -5.65 -19.39
CA VAL A 202 -11.97 -4.45 -19.26
C VAL A 202 -11.65 -3.83 -20.61
N ARG A 203 -11.21 -4.61 -21.60
CA ARG A 203 -10.96 -4.09 -22.97
C ARG A 203 -12.23 -3.54 -23.61
N VAL A 204 -13.39 -4.14 -23.38
CA VAL A 204 -14.69 -3.64 -23.83
C VAL A 204 -15.06 -2.33 -23.11
N ALA A 205 -14.83 -2.20 -21.80
CA ALA A 205 -15.06 -0.96 -21.07
C ALA A 205 -14.27 0.21 -21.66
N PHE A 206 -12.97 -0.02 -21.94
CA PHE A 206 -12.10 0.98 -22.54
C PHE A 206 -12.49 1.29 -23.99
N GLY A 207 -12.84 0.28 -24.78
CA GLY A 207 -13.30 0.45 -26.15
C GLY A 207 -14.61 1.23 -26.26
N GLN A 208 -15.54 1.02 -25.33
CA GLN A 208 -16.78 1.79 -25.21
C GLN A 208 -16.49 3.23 -24.78
N ALA A 209 -15.73 3.45 -23.68
CA ALA A 209 -15.40 4.78 -23.19
C ALA A 209 -14.66 5.64 -24.25
N ALA A 210 -13.79 5.03 -25.05
CA ALA A 210 -13.10 5.72 -26.16
C ALA A 210 -14.05 6.14 -27.30
N LEU A 211 -15.10 5.38 -27.59
CA LEU A 211 -16.11 5.75 -28.60
C LEU A 211 -17.10 6.78 -28.08
N ASP A 212 -17.58 6.62 -26.84
CA ASP A 212 -18.51 7.54 -26.18
C ASP A 212 -17.83 8.84 -25.69
N GLN A 213 -16.50 8.95 -25.83
CA GLN A 213 -15.65 10.03 -25.29
C GLN A 213 -15.87 10.27 -23.79
N HIS A 214 -16.06 9.17 -23.05
CA HIS A 214 -16.23 9.20 -21.61
C HIS A 214 -14.86 9.24 -20.90
N PRO A 215 -14.65 10.12 -19.90
CA PRO A 215 -13.48 10.08 -19.03
C PRO A 215 -13.40 8.72 -18.33
N LEU A 216 -12.24 8.07 -18.34
CA LEU A 216 -12.08 6.77 -17.67
C LEU A 216 -12.11 6.96 -16.14
N PRO A 217 -13.02 6.28 -15.40
CA PRO A 217 -13.06 6.35 -13.94
C PRO A 217 -11.79 5.81 -13.27
N ALA A 218 -11.50 6.28 -12.06
CA ALA A 218 -10.26 5.96 -11.32
C ALA A 218 -10.15 4.48 -10.92
N ASP A 219 -11.27 3.82 -10.63
CA ASP A 219 -11.37 2.38 -10.36
C ASP A 219 -11.11 1.56 -11.63
N TRP A 220 -11.65 1.97 -12.78
CA TRP A 220 -11.36 1.36 -14.07
C TRP A 220 -9.91 1.57 -14.53
N ALA A 221 -9.29 2.70 -14.18
CA ALA A 221 -7.86 2.92 -14.39
C ALA A 221 -6.99 2.05 -13.48
N LEU A 222 -7.38 1.86 -12.23
CA LEU A 222 -6.72 0.95 -11.28
C LEU A 222 -6.85 -0.52 -11.74
N ALA A 223 -8.03 -0.93 -12.22
CA ALA A 223 -8.26 -2.24 -12.81
C ALA A 223 -7.39 -2.47 -14.06
N TRP A 224 -7.12 -1.45 -14.89
CA TRP A 224 -6.09 -1.56 -15.94
C TRP A 224 -4.74 -1.94 -15.31
N VAL A 225 -4.26 -1.13 -14.36
CA VAL A 225 -2.94 -1.27 -13.75
C VAL A 225 -2.72 -2.63 -13.09
N LYS A 226 -3.75 -3.19 -12.44
CA LYS A 226 -3.69 -4.53 -11.81
C LYS A 226 -3.81 -5.69 -12.80
N LEU A 227 -4.56 -5.52 -13.90
CA LEU A 227 -4.99 -6.63 -14.79
C LEU A 227 -4.30 -6.64 -16.16
N ASP A 228 -3.51 -5.63 -16.53
CA ASP A 228 -2.67 -5.63 -17.73
C ASP A 228 -1.31 -6.29 -17.45
N PRO A 229 -0.99 -7.45 -18.06
CA PRO A 229 0.26 -8.17 -17.81
C PRO A 229 1.51 -7.42 -18.27
N MET A 230 1.36 -6.38 -19.11
CA MET A 230 2.46 -5.53 -19.56
C MET A 230 2.83 -4.41 -18.55
N MET A 231 2.20 -4.40 -17.37
CA MET A 231 2.46 -3.41 -16.32
C MET A 231 3.50 -3.95 -15.33
N VAL A 232 4.67 -3.31 -15.30
CA VAL A 232 5.76 -3.67 -14.38
C VAL A 232 5.41 -3.17 -12.99
N ARG A 233 5.01 -4.08 -12.11
CA ARG A 233 4.53 -3.80 -10.74
C ARG A 233 5.69 -3.97 -9.75
N ARG A 234 5.99 -2.92 -8.98
CA ARG A 234 6.95 -2.98 -7.87
C ARG A 234 6.39 -3.79 -6.70
N THR A 235 7.28 -4.32 -5.87
CA THR A 235 6.98 -5.10 -4.66
C THR A 235 6.11 -4.33 -3.67
N ALA A 236 6.22 -3.00 -3.60
CA ALA A 236 5.31 -2.15 -2.81
C ALA A 236 3.82 -2.30 -3.21
N VAL A 237 3.53 -2.56 -4.49
CA VAL A 237 2.16 -2.81 -5.00
C VAL A 237 1.61 -4.14 -4.51
N ALA A 238 2.47 -5.16 -4.37
CA ALA A 238 2.10 -6.48 -3.87
C ALA A 238 2.01 -6.53 -2.34
N ARG A 239 2.93 -5.85 -1.62
CA ARG A 239 3.01 -5.85 -0.16
C ARG A 239 1.99 -4.93 0.51
N CYS A 240 1.57 -3.85 -0.15
CA CYS A 240 0.68 -2.83 0.41
C CYS A 240 -0.48 -2.51 -0.56
N PRO A 241 -1.33 -3.49 -0.93
CA PRO A 241 -2.30 -3.34 -2.01
C PRO A 241 -3.44 -2.37 -1.66
N GLU A 242 -3.94 -2.37 -0.42
CA GLU A 242 -4.98 -1.43 0.01
C GLU A 242 -4.48 0.00 0.06
N GLU A 243 -3.24 0.20 0.51
CA GLU A 243 -2.60 1.51 0.52
C GLU A 243 -2.33 1.98 -0.90
N PHE A 244 -1.77 1.12 -1.76
CA PHE A 244 -1.52 1.39 -3.18
C PHE A 244 -2.80 1.82 -3.91
N ASP A 245 -3.90 1.11 -3.74
CA ASP A 245 -5.20 1.43 -4.35
C ASP A 245 -5.66 2.85 -3.97
N ARG A 246 -5.47 3.25 -2.70
CA ARG A 246 -5.81 4.58 -2.19
C ARG A 246 -4.86 5.66 -2.75
N VAL A 247 -3.55 5.40 -2.78
CA VAL A 247 -2.56 6.33 -3.36
C VAL A 247 -2.85 6.54 -4.84
N PHE A 248 -2.96 5.45 -5.61
CA PHE A 248 -3.18 5.48 -7.04
C PHE A 248 -4.50 6.19 -7.40
N MET A 249 -5.62 5.82 -6.77
CA MET A 249 -6.89 6.49 -7.03
C MET A 249 -6.87 7.97 -6.63
N ARG A 250 -6.11 8.36 -5.61
CA ARG A 250 -5.93 9.77 -5.26
C ARG A 250 -5.09 10.50 -6.31
N GLN A 251 -3.87 10.04 -6.59
CA GLN A 251 -2.99 10.69 -7.58
C GLN A 251 -3.64 10.73 -8.98
N TYR A 252 -4.45 9.73 -9.33
CA TYR A 252 -5.25 9.71 -10.56
C TYR A 252 -6.27 10.85 -10.61
N ARG A 253 -7.03 11.08 -9.53
CA ARG A 253 -8.00 12.19 -9.42
C ARG A 253 -7.30 13.54 -9.39
N ASP A 254 -6.19 13.65 -8.64
CA ASP A 254 -5.39 14.87 -8.55
C ASP A 254 -4.78 15.26 -9.92
N ARG A 255 -4.48 14.28 -10.80
CA ARG A 255 -3.89 14.49 -12.14
C ARG A 255 -4.89 14.58 -13.30
N PHE A 256 -6.00 13.84 -13.25
CA PHE A 256 -6.96 13.69 -14.36
C PHE A 256 -8.40 14.13 -14.00
N GLY A 257 -8.64 14.57 -12.76
CA GLY A 257 -9.95 15.05 -12.31
C GLY A 257 -11.04 13.99 -12.42
N ALA A 258 -11.98 14.21 -13.35
CA ALA A 258 -13.07 13.28 -13.64
C ALA A 258 -12.62 11.99 -14.39
N GLY A 259 -11.45 12.00 -15.03
CA GLY A 259 -10.89 10.83 -15.70
C GLY A 259 -10.08 11.13 -16.95
N MET A 260 -9.25 10.18 -17.37
CA MET A 260 -8.47 10.29 -18.62
C MET A 260 -9.34 9.90 -19.82
N LEU A 261 -9.43 10.78 -20.83
CA LEU A 261 -10.05 10.44 -22.12
C LEU A 261 -9.19 9.43 -22.90
N LEU A 262 -9.84 8.40 -23.44
CA LEU A 262 -9.17 7.33 -24.19
C LEU A 262 -9.18 7.58 -25.71
N PRO A 263 -8.03 7.47 -26.40
CA PRO A 263 -7.96 7.71 -27.84
C PRO A 263 -8.51 6.53 -28.64
N ALA A 264 -9.58 6.75 -29.41
CA ALA A 264 -10.12 5.73 -30.32
C ALA A 264 -9.12 5.41 -31.45
N ASN A 265 -8.53 4.21 -31.42
CA ASN A 265 -7.58 3.76 -32.43
C ASN A 265 -8.26 3.03 -33.61
N ARG A 266 -7.47 2.70 -34.64
CA ARG A 266 -7.95 1.96 -35.83
C ARG A 266 -8.03 0.45 -35.59
N THR A 267 -7.18 -0.09 -34.72
CA THR A 267 -7.17 -1.50 -34.30
C THR A 267 -8.52 -1.87 -33.70
N LYS A 268 -9.13 -2.96 -34.15
CA LYS A 268 -10.41 -3.43 -33.63
C LYS A 268 -10.20 -4.52 -32.58
N LEU A 269 -10.98 -4.43 -31.50
CA LEU A 269 -11.01 -5.43 -30.44
C LEU A 269 -11.59 -6.73 -30.98
N ASP A 270 -10.82 -7.80 -30.89
CA ASP A 270 -11.38 -9.15 -31.03
C ASP A 270 -12.15 -9.50 -29.75
N ALA A 271 -13.46 -9.59 -29.89
CA ALA A 271 -14.40 -10.01 -28.85
C ALA A 271 -15.01 -11.40 -29.13
N SER A 272 -14.34 -12.22 -29.95
CA SER A 272 -14.73 -13.60 -30.25
C SER A 272 -14.72 -14.45 -28.97
N PRO A 273 -15.86 -15.06 -28.58
CA PRO A 273 -15.92 -15.93 -27.41
C PRO A 273 -14.91 -17.08 -27.49
N GLN A 274 -14.32 -17.44 -26.35
CA GLN A 274 -13.38 -18.58 -26.22
C GLN A 274 -13.97 -19.73 -25.36
N PRO A 275 -15.13 -20.30 -25.72
CA PRO A 275 -15.80 -21.35 -24.97
C PRO A 275 -15.00 -22.67 -24.97
N SER A 276 -15.11 -23.41 -23.88
CA SER A 276 -14.67 -24.80 -23.82
C SER A 276 -15.60 -25.71 -24.63
N PHE A 277 -16.89 -25.38 -24.69
CA PHE A 277 -17.90 -26.10 -25.46
C PHE A 277 -17.68 -25.88 -26.96
N ARG A 278 -17.19 -26.93 -27.63
CA ARG A 278 -16.87 -26.93 -29.07
C ARG A 278 -18.01 -26.43 -29.96
N ALA A 279 -19.27 -26.76 -29.63
CA ALA A 279 -20.45 -26.30 -30.38
C ALA A 279 -20.68 -24.78 -30.35
N LEU A 280 -20.01 -24.04 -29.46
CA LEU A 280 -20.17 -22.58 -29.30
C LEU A 280 -19.01 -21.78 -29.93
N LYS A 281 -17.96 -22.43 -30.44
CA LYS A 281 -16.78 -21.77 -31.03
C LYS A 281 -17.07 -20.97 -32.33
N SER A 282 -18.26 -21.12 -32.90
CA SER A 282 -18.74 -20.39 -34.08
C SER A 282 -19.96 -19.50 -33.79
N VAL A 283 -20.28 -19.25 -32.50
CA VAL A 283 -21.33 -18.29 -32.12
C VAL A 283 -20.92 -16.88 -32.55
N PRO A 284 -21.78 -16.12 -33.25
CA PRO A 284 -21.45 -14.78 -33.70
C PRO A 284 -21.27 -13.82 -32.52
N VAL A 285 -20.28 -12.92 -32.64
CA VAL A 285 -20.03 -11.85 -31.66
C VAL A 285 -21.28 -10.97 -31.49
N PRO A 286 -21.80 -10.77 -30.26
CA PRO A 286 -22.92 -9.87 -30.02
C PRO A 286 -22.67 -8.46 -30.55
N GLY A 287 -23.65 -7.87 -31.23
CA GLY A 287 -23.47 -6.61 -31.97
C GLY A 287 -22.94 -5.41 -31.15
N PHE A 288 -23.19 -5.37 -29.84
CA PHE A 288 -22.69 -4.33 -28.93
C PHE A 288 -21.19 -4.43 -28.61
N LEU A 289 -20.53 -5.52 -29.05
CA LEU A 289 -19.08 -5.73 -28.95
C LEU A 289 -18.36 -5.55 -30.30
N VAL A 290 -19.09 -5.45 -31.41
CA VAL A 290 -18.52 -5.40 -32.75
C VAL A 290 -17.96 -4.01 -33.06
N GLY A 291 -16.72 -3.97 -33.57
CA GLY A 291 -16.11 -2.74 -34.08
C GLY A 291 -15.57 -1.78 -33.01
N LEU A 292 -15.55 -2.19 -31.73
CA LEU A 292 -14.90 -1.45 -30.65
C LEU A 292 -13.38 -1.26 -30.93
N PRO A 293 -12.78 -0.12 -30.56
CA PRO A 293 -11.33 0.08 -30.62
C PRO A 293 -10.61 -0.71 -29.51
N ASP A 294 -9.48 -1.35 -29.84
CA ASP A 294 -8.68 -2.09 -28.84
C ASP A 294 -7.66 -1.18 -28.16
N ILE A 295 -8.07 -0.56 -27.05
CA ILE A 295 -7.25 0.43 -26.35
C ILE A 295 -6.00 -0.18 -25.68
N ALA A 296 -6.01 -1.49 -25.39
CA ALA A 296 -4.85 -2.21 -24.87
C ALA A 296 -3.67 -2.30 -25.87
N ALA A 297 -3.92 -2.04 -27.16
CA ALA A 297 -2.90 -1.90 -28.18
C ALA A 297 -2.25 -0.50 -28.24
N VAL A 298 -2.56 0.41 -27.31
CA VAL A 298 -2.09 1.81 -27.32
C VAL A 298 -1.11 2.09 -26.17
N ASN A 299 0.19 1.97 -26.45
CA ASN A 299 1.26 2.23 -25.47
C ASN A 299 1.19 3.64 -24.85
N GLY A 300 0.77 4.66 -25.60
CA GLY A 300 0.69 6.04 -25.09
C GLY A 300 -0.26 6.25 -23.90
N THR A 301 -1.25 5.36 -23.72
CA THR A 301 -2.13 5.35 -22.54
C THR A 301 -1.53 4.51 -21.43
N ARG A 302 -1.02 3.31 -21.75
CA ARG A 302 -0.32 2.42 -20.82
C ARG A 302 0.81 3.14 -20.09
N ASN A 303 1.68 3.84 -20.82
CA ASN A 303 2.84 4.54 -20.27
C ASN A 303 2.46 5.63 -19.24
N LYS A 304 1.31 6.30 -19.40
CA LYS A 304 0.81 7.28 -18.43
C LYS A 304 0.34 6.62 -17.13
N LEU A 305 -0.29 5.44 -17.23
CA LEU A 305 -0.71 4.66 -16.07
C LEU A 305 0.49 3.98 -15.39
N GLN A 306 1.49 3.55 -16.16
CA GLN A 306 2.74 2.97 -15.64
C GLN A 306 3.54 4.00 -14.85
N LEU A 307 3.66 5.24 -15.35
CA LEU A 307 4.27 6.35 -14.62
C LEU A 307 3.52 6.63 -13.30
N LEU A 308 2.19 6.70 -13.35
CA LEU A 308 1.36 6.93 -12.16
C LEU A 308 1.45 5.80 -11.13
N MET A 309 1.51 4.54 -11.58
CA MET A 309 1.79 3.39 -10.70
C MET A 309 3.15 3.51 -10.05
N HIS A 310 4.19 3.87 -10.80
CA HIS A 310 5.54 4.07 -10.26
C HIS A 310 5.58 5.18 -9.20
N GLU A 311 4.96 6.34 -9.47
CA GLU A 311 4.84 7.45 -8.51
C GLU A 311 4.00 7.07 -7.27
N SER A 312 2.99 6.20 -7.45
CA SER A 312 2.17 5.68 -6.34
C SER A 312 2.93 4.64 -5.50
N ALA A 313 3.79 3.82 -6.11
CA ALA A 313 4.66 2.89 -5.41
C ALA A 313 5.77 3.63 -4.65
N VAL A 314 6.44 4.61 -5.26
CA VAL A 314 7.48 5.43 -4.62
C VAL A 314 6.95 6.18 -3.40
N ALA A 315 5.70 6.67 -3.44
CA ALA A 315 5.03 7.27 -2.29
C ALA A 315 4.77 6.29 -1.12
N LEU A 316 4.95 4.99 -1.34
CA LEU A 316 4.82 3.90 -0.36
C LEU A 316 6.13 3.18 -0.04
N ASP A 317 7.25 3.47 -0.71
CA ASP A 317 8.53 2.74 -0.52
C ASP A 317 8.95 2.71 0.97
N ALA A 318 8.77 3.81 1.72
CA ALA A 318 9.07 3.89 3.15
C ALA A 318 8.14 3.03 4.04
N TYR A 319 6.88 2.85 3.63
CA TYR A 319 5.89 2.01 4.31
C TYR A 319 6.10 0.53 3.98
N SER A 320 6.26 0.22 2.69
CA SER A 320 6.59 -1.12 2.19
C SER A 320 7.86 -1.68 2.83
N ARG A 321 8.95 -0.89 2.91
CA ARG A 321 10.19 -1.29 3.58
C ARG A 321 10.06 -1.41 5.09
N TYR A 322 9.12 -0.69 5.72
CA TYR A 322 8.85 -0.85 7.15
C TYR A 322 8.09 -2.15 7.42
N LEU A 323 7.04 -2.46 6.66
CA LEU A 323 6.31 -3.73 6.77
C LEU A 323 7.13 -4.95 6.33
N GLY A 324 8.02 -4.81 5.34
CA GLY A 324 8.97 -5.87 4.96
C GLY A 324 9.98 -6.24 6.07
N ARG A 325 10.15 -5.36 7.07
CA ARG A 325 10.97 -5.59 8.27
C ARG A 325 10.15 -5.96 9.51
N TYR A 326 8.90 -5.51 9.57
CA TYR A 326 7.96 -5.68 10.69
C TYR A 326 6.53 -5.96 10.18
N PRO A 327 6.23 -7.17 9.65
CA PRO A 327 4.91 -7.47 9.08
C PRO A 327 3.77 -7.30 10.10
N GLU A 328 4.03 -7.60 11.37
CA GLU A 328 3.11 -7.45 12.49
C GLU A 328 2.79 -5.99 12.86
N ALA A 329 3.51 -5.01 12.30
CA ALA A 329 3.29 -3.59 12.57
C ALA A 329 2.19 -2.94 11.69
N GLN A 330 1.53 -3.69 10.80
CA GLN A 330 0.44 -3.15 9.97
C GLN A 330 -0.68 -2.56 10.83
N GLY A 331 -1.15 -1.35 10.47
CA GLY A 331 -2.20 -0.64 11.21
C GLY A 331 -1.78 -0.01 12.55
N THR A 332 -0.49 -0.07 12.93
CA THR A 332 0.06 0.68 14.08
C THR A 332 0.28 2.17 13.74
N LEU A 333 0.42 3.02 14.78
CA LEU A 333 0.91 4.39 14.60
C LEU A 333 2.30 4.39 13.95
N GLU A 334 3.20 3.49 14.37
CA GLU A 334 4.57 3.45 13.87
C GLU A 334 4.64 3.16 12.37
N ALA A 335 3.76 2.31 11.83
CA ALA A 335 3.61 2.14 10.39
C ALA A 335 2.92 3.34 9.74
N THR A 336 1.85 3.87 10.35
CA THR A 336 1.14 5.05 9.83
C THR A 336 2.07 6.25 9.63
N LEU A 337 2.99 6.50 10.56
CA LEU A 337 3.99 7.59 10.49
C LEU A 337 5.04 7.44 9.38
N THR A 338 5.06 6.34 8.61
CA THR A 338 5.87 6.22 7.38
C THR A 338 5.06 6.40 6.10
N LEU A 339 3.73 6.56 6.18
CA LEU A 339 2.90 7.05 5.09
C LEU A 339 2.93 8.59 5.03
N PRO A 340 2.82 9.21 3.85
CA PRO A 340 2.52 10.64 3.73
C PRO A 340 1.23 11.02 4.49
N PRO A 341 1.16 12.18 5.19
CA PRO A 341 0.05 12.52 6.08
C PRO A 341 -1.36 12.41 5.48
N GLY A 342 -1.54 12.87 4.23
CA GLY A 342 -2.82 12.77 3.51
C GLY A 342 -3.15 11.37 2.96
N LEU A 343 -2.54 10.32 3.51
CA LEU A 343 -2.82 8.90 3.26
C LEU A 343 -3.00 8.11 4.57
N TRP A 344 -3.00 8.79 5.72
CA TRP A 344 -3.21 8.13 7.02
C TRP A 344 -4.65 7.58 7.12
N PRO A 345 -4.88 6.51 7.90
CA PRO A 345 -6.23 6.00 8.13
C PRO A 345 -7.16 7.07 8.70
N GLN A 346 -8.43 7.08 8.29
CA GLN A 346 -9.42 8.04 8.80
C GLN A 346 -9.47 8.02 10.35
N ALA A 347 -9.42 6.84 10.96
CA ALA A 347 -9.37 6.67 12.42
C ALA A 347 -8.16 7.35 13.10
N THR A 348 -7.07 7.62 12.37
CA THR A 348 -5.92 8.40 12.88
C THR A 348 -6.24 9.89 12.83
N HIS A 349 -6.90 10.38 11.77
CA HIS A 349 -7.41 11.76 11.71
C HIS A 349 -8.48 12.00 12.77
N ASP A 350 -9.48 11.11 12.88
CA ASP A 350 -10.55 11.18 13.89
C ASP A 350 -9.98 11.25 15.32
N ALA A 351 -8.90 10.52 15.60
CA ALA A 351 -8.21 10.53 16.90
C ALA A 351 -7.37 11.80 17.14
N ILE A 352 -6.85 12.44 16.08
CA ILE A 352 -6.23 13.77 16.17
C ILE A 352 -7.31 14.83 16.42
N ASP A 353 -8.41 14.82 15.67
CA ASP A 353 -9.51 15.79 15.81
C ASP A 353 -10.19 15.68 17.19
N THR A 354 -10.35 14.46 17.71
CA THR A 354 -10.82 14.22 19.09
C THR A 354 -9.86 14.82 20.12
N LEU A 355 -8.55 14.63 19.94
CA LEU A 355 -7.53 15.20 20.82
C LEU A 355 -7.45 16.73 20.72
N ALA A 356 -7.69 17.30 19.53
CA ALA A 356 -7.79 18.74 19.33
C ALA A 356 -8.99 19.34 20.07
N ALA A 357 -10.14 18.65 20.05
CA ALA A 357 -11.32 19.03 20.81
C ALA A 357 -11.11 18.91 22.33
N GLU A 358 -10.38 17.89 22.81
CA GLU A 358 -10.01 17.75 24.23
C GLU A 358 -9.16 18.94 24.73
N VAL A 359 -8.20 19.44 23.92
CA VAL A 359 -7.26 20.51 24.34
C VAL A 359 -7.70 21.93 23.94
N ALA A 360 -8.88 22.09 23.35
CA ALA A 360 -9.37 23.37 22.83
C ALA A 360 -9.67 24.43 23.91
N GLY A 361 -9.92 23.99 25.15
CA GLY A 361 -10.27 24.87 26.28
C GLY A 361 -9.14 25.08 27.30
N GLU A 362 -8.40 24.02 27.63
CA GLU A 362 -7.38 24.01 28.69
C GLU A 362 -6.20 23.10 28.31
N THR A 363 -5.05 23.27 28.98
CA THR A 363 -3.87 22.42 28.80
C THR A 363 -4.09 21.06 29.47
N ALA A 364 -4.14 19.98 28.70
CA ALA A 364 -4.22 18.62 29.22
C ALA A 364 -2.83 18.05 29.51
N VAL A 365 -2.59 17.54 30.72
CA VAL A 365 -1.35 16.82 31.07
C VAL A 365 -1.59 15.31 31.07
N SER A 366 -0.71 14.57 30.41
CA SER A 366 -0.79 13.12 30.22
C SER A 366 0.62 12.50 30.28
N THR A 367 0.74 11.18 30.37
CA THR A 367 1.99 10.52 29.94
C THR A 367 2.01 10.40 28.41
N PHE A 368 3.20 10.41 27.81
CA PHE A 368 3.36 10.23 26.36
C PHE A 368 2.81 8.88 25.91
N GLY A 369 2.96 7.82 26.71
CA GLY A 369 2.37 6.50 26.45
C GLY A 369 0.85 6.52 26.38
N ALA A 370 0.17 7.30 27.23
CA ALA A 370 -1.29 7.46 27.18
C ALA A 370 -1.78 8.36 26.01
N VAL A 371 -0.91 9.18 25.43
CA VAL A 371 -1.16 9.82 24.12
C VAL A 371 -1.02 8.78 23.02
N LEU A 372 0.12 8.09 22.94
CA LEU A 372 0.41 7.07 21.93
C LEU A 372 -0.61 5.90 21.91
N ALA A 373 -1.17 5.53 23.06
CA ALA A 373 -2.19 4.50 23.17
C ALA A 373 -3.48 4.84 22.40
N ARG A 374 -3.87 6.12 22.29
CA ARG A 374 -5.03 6.56 21.48
C ARG A 374 -4.88 6.18 20.00
N PHE A 375 -3.64 6.05 19.52
CA PHE A 375 -3.30 5.83 18.11
C PHE A 375 -2.85 4.39 17.79
N LYS A 376 -3.03 3.44 18.71
CA LYS A 376 -2.56 2.04 18.54
C LYS A 376 -1.05 1.95 18.27
N SER A 377 -0.24 2.74 18.99
CA SER A 377 1.21 2.58 19.02
C SER A 377 1.56 1.17 19.55
N GLY A 378 2.35 0.44 18.76
CA GLY A 378 2.72 -0.96 19.02
C GLY A 378 4.21 -1.17 19.32
N GLY A 379 5.04 -0.12 19.25
CA GLY A 379 6.48 -0.28 19.24
C GLY A 379 7.27 0.85 19.91
N LYS A 380 8.56 0.93 19.57
CA LYS A 380 9.48 1.94 20.09
C LYS A 380 9.46 3.18 19.20
N MET A 381 8.87 4.26 19.69
CA MET A 381 8.91 5.56 19.03
C MET A 381 10.36 6.05 18.83
N THR A 382 10.76 6.29 17.58
CA THR A 382 12.07 6.87 17.23
C THR A 382 12.01 8.40 17.28
N ARG A 383 13.16 9.09 17.19
CA ARG A 383 13.18 10.57 17.13
C ARG A 383 12.43 11.09 15.92
N ASP A 384 12.65 10.47 14.76
CA ASP A 384 12.12 10.94 13.48
C ASP A 384 10.60 10.71 13.41
N LYS A 385 10.13 9.54 13.85
CA LYS A 385 8.69 9.26 13.97
C LYS A 385 8.02 10.19 15.00
N ALA A 386 8.68 10.54 16.11
CA ALA A 386 8.18 11.53 17.05
C ALA A 386 8.10 12.95 16.45
N VAL A 387 9.06 13.33 15.59
CA VAL A 387 9.06 14.61 14.85
C VAL A 387 7.91 14.64 13.85
N VAL A 388 7.67 13.58 13.08
CA VAL A 388 6.51 13.48 12.17
C VAL A 388 5.19 13.58 12.96
N PHE A 389 5.06 12.82 14.05
CA PHE A 389 3.85 12.81 14.89
C PHE A 389 3.55 14.18 15.51
N THR A 390 4.55 14.83 16.12
CA THR A 390 4.39 16.18 16.69
C THR A 390 4.21 17.28 15.64
N THR A 391 4.58 17.03 14.38
CA THR A 391 4.29 17.93 13.26
C THR A 391 2.83 17.82 12.83
N ALA A 392 2.31 16.61 12.61
CA ALA A 392 0.90 16.43 12.26
C ALA A 392 -0.06 16.90 13.37
N LEU A 393 0.30 16.69 14.65
CA LEU A 393 -0.44 17.27 15.77
C LEU A 393 -0.50 18.81 15.68
N ALA A 394 0.62 19.47 15.36
CA ALA A 394 0.68 20.93 15.26
C ALA A 394 -0.04 21.49 14.02
N GLU A 395 -0.06 20.76 12.91
CA GLU A 395 -0.89 21.09 11.73
C GLU A 395 -2.38 21.11 12.12
N ALA A 396 -2.82 20.14 12.93
CA ALA A 396 -4.17 20.09 13.51
C ALA A 396 -4.40 21.02 14.73
N GLY A 397 -3.46 21.92 15.05
CA GLY A 397 -3.61 22.89 16.13
C GLY A 397 -3.27 22.39 17.54
N ILE A 398 -2.59 21.25 17.68
CA ILE A 398 -2.16 20.69 18.98
C ILE A 398 -0.64 20.87 19.13
N ALA A 399 -0.22 21.64 20.13
CA ALA A 399 1.17 21.66 20.57
C ALA A 399 1.41 20.65 21.70
N VAL A 400 2.64 20.14 21.78
CA VAL A 400 3.09 19.20 22.82
C VAL A 400 4.38 19.71 23.44
N GLU A 401 4.43 19.79 24.77
CA GLU A 401 5.66 20.09 25.53
C GLU A 401 6.01 18.94 26.49
N PRO A 402 7.27 18.48 26.58
CA PRO A 402 8.46 18.96 25.85
C PRO A 402 8.45 18.64 24.35
N ASP A 403 8.60 19.65 23.49
CA ASP A 403 8.52 19.48 22.03
C ASP A 403 9.82 18.93 21.43
N VAL A 404 9.79 17.72 20.84
CA VAL A 404 10.97 17.06 20.26
C VAL A 404 11.60 17.84 19.10
N ARG A 405 10.80 18.67 18.42
CA ARG A 405 11.24 19.53 17.31
C ARG A 405 12.03 20.71 17.85
N LEU A 406 11.69 21.21 19.04
CA LEU A 406 12.38 22.30 19.74
C LEU A 406 13.56 21.78 20.58
N GLY A 407 14.36 20.87 20.02
CA GLY A 407 15.57 20.34 20.65
C GLY A 407 15.35 19.39 21.85
N ALA A 408 14.12 19.14 22.30
CA ALA A 408 13.89 18.21 23.40
C ALA A 408 14.28 16.76 23.02
N ARG A 409 14.68 15.98 24.03
CA ARG A 409 14.86 14.52 23.86
C ARG A 409 13.51 13.87 23.52
N THR A 410 13.53 12.74 22.80
CA THR A 410 12.33 11.93 22.62
C THR A 410 11.77 11.50 24.00
N PRO A 411 10.47 11.73 24.28
CA PRO A 411 9.85 11.24 25.51
C PRO A 411 9.77 9.71 25.53
N LYS A 412 9.86 9.12 26.72
CA LYS A 412 9.55 7.72 26.99
C LYS A 412 8.04 7.58 27.23
N PRO A 413 7.44 6.38 27.08
CA PRO A 413 6.02 6.19 27.37
C PRO A 413 5.58 6.59 28.79
N THR A 414 6.50 6.55 29.76
CA THR A 414 6.26 6.98 31.15
C THR A 414 6.43 8.48 31.39
N ASP A 415 6.98 9.24 30.43
CA ASP A 415 7.29 10.65 30.65
C ASP A 415 6.03 11.51 30.51
N ALA A 416 5.89 12.51 31.37
CA ALA A 416 4.83 13.52 31.31
C ALA A 416 4.99 14.42 30.08
N VAL A 417 3.86 14.75 29.46
CA VAL A 417 3.72 15.72 28.37
C VAL A 417 2.45 16.54 28.59
N ALA A 418 2.53 17.83 28.29
CA ALA A 418 1.39 18.72 28.23
C ALA A 418 0.97 18.93 26.77
N LEU A 419 -0.33 18.87 26.50
CA LEU A 419 -0.94 19.13 25.20
C LEU A 419 -1.89 20.31 25.32
N PHE A 420 -1.81 21.25 24.38
CA PHE A 420 -2.60 22.48 24.42
C PHE A 420 -2.87 23.01 23.00
N ALA A 421 -3.96 23.76 22.84
CA ALA A 421 -4.32 24.36 21.56
C ALA A 421 -3.35 25.47 21.12
N ILE A 422 -3.01 25.46 19.83
CA ILE A 422 -2.34 26.53 19.09
C ILE A 422 -3.14 26.83 17.82
N ALA A 423 -2.82 27.94 17.14
CA ALA A 423 -3.36 28.20 15.81
C ALA A 423 -2.95 27.06 14.84
N PRO A 424 -3.89 26.44 14.11
CA PRO A 424 -3.58 25.44 13.09
C PRO A 424 -2.58 25.98 12.05
N SER A 425 -1.67 25.13 11.59
CA SER A 425 -0.61 25.49 10.64
C SER A 425 0.29 26.66 11.07
N ALA A 426 0.41 26.95 12.37
CA ALA A 426 1.33 27.98 12.87
C ALA A 426 2.77 27.68 12.46
N THR A 427 3.45 28.70 11.90
CA THR A 427 4.87 28.63 11.51
C THR A 427 5.74 28.10 12.67
N PRO A 428 6.72 27.22 12.41
CA PRO A 428 7.66 26.77 13.43
C PRO A 428 8.26 27.95 14.20
N LEU A 429 8.10 27.92 15.53
CA LEU A 429 8.54 29.02 16.39
C LEU A 429 10.07 29.17 16.33
N PRO A 430 10.59 30.40 16.14
CA PRO A 430 12.01 30.64 16.30
C PRO A 430 12.42 30.35 17.75
N ILE A 431 13.43 29.50 17.91
CA ILE A 431 14.10 29.29 19.18
C ILE A 431 15.24 30.29 19.23
N ASP A 432 15.29 31.07 20.32
CA ASP A 432 16.38 31.98 20.63
C ASP A 432 16.98 31.66 22.00
N GLU A 433 18.14 32.24 22.29
CA GLU A 433 18.86 32.10 23.56
C GLU A 433 17.99 32.49 24.77
N ALA A 434 17.02 33.39 24.58
CA ALA A 434 16.13 33.84 25.65
C ALA A 434 15.04 32.80 25.98
N TYR A 435 14.46 32.15 24.98
CA TYR A 435 13.53 31.04 25.17
C TYR A 435 14.24 29.85 25.84
N ASP A 436 15.46 29.50 25.42
CA ASP A 436 16.23 28.43 26.07
C ASP A 436 16.47 28.74 27.56
N VAL A 437 16.86 29.97 27.91
CA VAL A 437 16.98 30.43 29.31
C VAL A 437 15.63 30.37 30.04
N ALA A 438 14.53 30.78 29.40
CA ALA A 438 13.19 30.72 29.97
C ALA A 438 12.76 29.26 30.29
N THR A 439 13.07 28.29 29.43
CA THR A 439 12.82 26.86 29.74
C THR A 439 13.60 26.38 30.95
N ILE A 440 14.84 26.85 31.15
CA ILE A 440 15.66 26.49 32.31
C ILE A 440 15.09 27.10 33.60
N ILE A 441 14.59 28.34 33.56
CA ILE A 441 13.93 28.99 34.70
C ILE A 441 12.68 28.20 35.11
N VAL A 442 11.80 27.85 34.15
CA VAL A 442 10.58 27.08 34.43
C VAL A 442 10.90 25.67 34.91
N ASP A 443 11.86 24.98 34.27
CA ASP A 443 12.31 23.65 34.71
C ASP A 443 12.80 23.67 36.16
N LEU A 444 13.51 24.72 36.58
CA LEU A 444 13.95 24.91 37.97
C LEU A 444 12.80 25.25 38.91
N ALA A 445 11.91 26.18 38.54
CA ALA A 445 10.84 26.66 39.40
C ALA A 445 9.86 25.55 39.77
N ALA A 446 9.42 24.76 38.79
CA ALA A 446 8.60 23.57 39.01
C ALA A 446 9.35 22.43 39.73
N THR A 447 10.68 22.46 39.81
CA THR A 447 11.45 21.54 40.66
C THR A 447 11.55 22.05 42.11
N VAL A 448 11.55 23.37 42.33
CA VAL A 448 11.49 23.99 43.66
C VAL A 448 10.12 23.80 44.29
N ALA A 449 9.05 24.15 43.56
CA ALA A 449 7.66 23.98 43.99
C ALA A 449 7.23 22.50 44.20
N ARG A 450 8.12 21.53 43.95
CA ARG A 450 7.88 20.10 44.22
C ARG A 450 8.93 19.48 45.14
N ALA A 451 9.64 20.30 45.90
CA ALA A 451 10.70 19.82 46.79
C ALA A 451 10.16 19.06 48.01
N ASP A 452 9.00 19.44 48.54
CA ASP A 452 8.30 18.78 49.66
C ASP A 452 7.38 17.63 49.18
N GLY A 453 6.78 17.75 47.99
CA GLY A 453 6.22 16.65 47.21
C GLY A 453 5.17 17.06 46.17
N ASP A 454 4.42 18.13 46.43
CA ASP A 454 3.24 18.55 45.65
C ASP A 454 3.14 20.07 45.58
N ALA A 455 3.01 20.63 44.38
CA ALA A 455 3.07 22.08 44.17
C ALA A 455 1.74 22.75 44.44
N THR A 456 1.75 23.87 45.16
CA THR A 456 0.49 24.56 45.46
C THR A 456 -0.07 25.27 44.23
N GLN A 457 -1.38 25.52 44.28
CA GLN A 457 -2.05 26.36 43.29
C GLN A 457 -1.51 27.81 43.29
N ARG A 458 -0.93 28.30 44.40
CA ARG A 458 -0.33 29.64 44.46
C ARG A 458 1.03 29.67 43.80
N GLU A 459 1.90 28.71 44.08
CA GLU A 459 3.21 28.60 43.40
C GLU A 459 3.04 28.48 41.88
N THR A 460 2.12 27.59 41.46
CA THR A 460 1.79 27.40 40.04
C THR A 460 1.33 28.71 39.40
N ALA A 461 0.40 29.43 40.04
CA ALA A 461 -0.08 30.73 39.56
C ALA A 461 1.00 31.82 39.56
N VAL A 462 1.95 31.79 40.50
CA VAL A 462 3.10 32.71 40.54
C VAL A 462 4.05 32.45 39.36
N ILE A 463 4.40 31.18 39.08
CA ILE A 463 5.22 30.83 37.91
C ILE A 463 4.55 31.29 36.62
N GLU A 464 3.26 31.02 36.44
CA GLU A 464 2.51 31.44 35.26
C GLU A 464 2.40 32.98 35.12
N TRP A 465 2.18 33.68 36.23
CA TRP A 465 2.15 35.15 36.23
C TRP A 465 3.51 35.76 35.89
N GLN A 466 4.61 35.17 36.39
CA GLN A 466 5.96 35.60 36.05
C GLN A 466 6.30 35.35 34.57
N ILE A 467 5.84 34.24 33.98
CA ILE A 467 5.95 33.98 32.53
C ILE A 467 5.24 35.07 31.72
N ASP A 468 4.07 35.55 32.18
CA ASP A 468 3.37 36.66 31.54
C ASP A 468 4.11 38.01 31.65
N GLN A 469 5.01 38.17 32.64
CA GLN A 469 5.82 39.39 32.81
C GLN A 469 7.10 39.40 31.95
N TRP A 470 7.29 38.48 31.00
CA TRP A 470 8.45 38.43 30.11
C TRP A 470 8.18 39.09 28.73
N PRO A 471 8.48 40.40 28.55
CA PRO A 471 8.12 41.15 27.33
C PRO A 471 8.98 40.80 26.11
N HIS A 472 10.11 40.11 26.31
CA HIS A 472 10.99 39.66 25.24
C HIS A 472 10.50 38.38 24.55
N LEU A 473 9.44 37.75 25.06
CA LEU A 473 8.81 36.56 24.49
C LEU A 473 7.50 36.93 23.76
N SER A 474 7.13 36.10 22.80
CA SER A 474 5.81 36.08 22.18
C SER A 474 4.77 35.35 23.04
N ASP A 475 3.47 35.57 22.78
CA ASP A 475 2.39 34.85 23.48
C ASP A 475 2.44 33.34 23.25
N ALA A 476 2.89 32.90 22.07
CA ALA A 476 3.07 31.48 21.76
C ALA A 476 4.25 30.84 22.54
N GLN A 477 5.33 31.59 22.76
CA GLN A 477 6.41 31.16 23.66
C GLN A 477 5.93 31.12 25.12
N ARG A 478 5.17 32.13 25.59
CA ARG A 478 4.55 32.14 26.92
C ARG A 478 3.63 30.93 27.12
N ALA A 479 2.73 30.65 26.17
CA ALA A 479 1.83 29.49 26.23
C ALA A 479 2.59 28.16 26.34
N ARG A 480 3.64 27.95 25.53
CA ARG A 480 4.52 26.78 25.66
C ARG A 480 5.18 26.68 27.03
N LEU A 481 5.68 27.78 27.58
CA LEU A 481 6.32 27.79 28.89
C LEU A 481 5.34 27.45 30.02
N LYS A 482 4.07 27.88 29.92
CA LYS A 482 3.01 27.45 30.87
C LYS A 482 2.66 25.97 30.71
N ALA A 483 2.49 25.47 29.49
CA ALA A 483 2.27 24.04 29.27
C ALA A 483 3.44 23.19 29.78
N ARG A 484 4.68 23.64 29.53
CA ARG A 484 5.90 23.03 30.04
C ARG A 484 5.97 23.03 31.57
N ASN A 485 5.54 24.12 32.22
CA ASN A 485 5.42 24.20 33.68
C ASN A 485 4.52 23.06 34.18
N LEU A 486 3.32 22.90 33.61
CA LEU A 486 2.38 21.84 34.00
C LEU A 486 2.93 20.41 33.76
N ALA A 487 3.67 20.18 32.68
CA ALA A 487 4.34 18.89 32.43
C ALA A 487 5.45 18.59 33.46
N GLN A 488 6.28 19.57 33.80
CA GLN A 488 7.35 19.46 34.80
C GLN A 488 6.77 19.36 36.22
N LEU A 489 5.63 20.01 36.50
CA LEU A 489 4.87 19.86 37.72
C LEU A 489 4.19 18.49 37.82
N ALA A 490 3.90 17.79 36.72
CA ALA A 490 3.55 16.37 36.78
C ALA A 490 4.77 15.45 37.04
N GLN A 491 5.94 15.75 36.46
CA GLN A 491 7.17 14.97 36.63
C GLN A 491 8.44 15.85 36.66
N PRO A 492 9.11 16.04 37.82
CA PRO A 492 10.24 16.95 37.91
C PRO A 492 11.51 16.40 37.26
N THR A 493 12.28 17.24 36.57
CA THR A 493 13.55 16.84 35.96
C THR A 493 14.66 16.70 37.01
N ALA A 494 15.42 15.61 36.95
CA ALA A 494 16.52 15.35 37.88
C ALA A 494 17.61 16.43 37.83
N SER A 495 17.84 17.11 38.96
CA SER A 495 18.78 18.24 39.13
C SER A 495 20.21 18.04 38.59
N ALA A 496 20.68 16.80 38.39
CA ALA A 496 21.96 16.52 37.76
C ALA A 496 22.05 17.00 36.29
N GLY A 497 20.94 17.00 35.55
CA GLY A 497 20.91 17.45 34.15
C GLY A 497 21.05 18.97 34.00
N LEU A 498 20.51 19.74 34.96
CA LEU A 498 20.44 21.20 34.86
C LEU A 498 21.80 21.88 35.09
N LYS A 499 22.75 21.26 35.82
CA LYS A 499 24.08 21.86 36.05
C LYS A 499 24.79 22.22 34.74
N LYS A 500 24.78 21.30 33.76
CA LYS A 500 25.39 21.53 32.44
C LYS A 500 24.73 22.65 31.63
N LYS A 501 23.43 22.89 31.82
CA LYS A 501 22.71 24.00 31.18
C LYS A 501 22.99 25.34 31.87
N LEU A 502 23.24 25.34 33.17
CA LEU A 502 23.48 26.55 33.97
C LEU A 502 24.93 27.06 33.90
N GLU A 503 25.91 26.16 33.78
CA GLU A 503 27.34 26.51 33.72
C GLU A 503 27.69 27.63 32.71
N PRO A 504 27.27 27.59 31.43
CA PRO A 504 27.64 28.60 30.44
C PRO A 504 26.92 29.96 30.57
N LEU A 505 25.88 30.10 31.41
CA LEU A 505 25.10 31.34 31.49
C LEU A 505 25.88 32.49 32.16
N ALA A 506 25.59 33.72 31.78
CA ALA A 506 26.17 34.92 32.39
C ALA A 506 25.70 35.13 33.85
N HIS A 507 26.46 35.87 34.65
CA HIS A 507 26.24 35.97 36.11
C HIS A 507 24.98 36.78 36.48
N ASP A 508 24.61 37.76 35.66
CA ASP A 508 23.35 38.52 35.72
C ASP A 508 22.14 37.62 35.44
N VAL A 509 22.20 36.77 34.41
CA VAL A 509 21.18 35.75 34.14
C VAL A 509 21.07 34.77 35.32
N LYS A 510 22.19 34.31 35.87
CA LYS A 510 22.23 33.47 37.08
C LYS A 510 21.60 34.13 38.31
N ALA A 511 21.82 35.43 38.51
CA ALA A 511 21.16 36.19 39.58
C ALA A 511 19.65 36.35 39.34
N THR A 512 19.23 36.51 38.08
CA THR A 512 17.81 36.59 37.70
C THR A 512 17.09 35.27 37.95
N ILE A 513 17.72 34.13 37.61
CA ILE A 513 17.23 32.79 37.95
C ILE A 513 17.04 32.65 39.48
N ALA A 514 18.03 33.03 40.28
CA ALA A 514 17.94 32.96 41.75
C ALA A 514 16.76 33.79 42.31
N SER A 515 16.59 35.03 41.84
CA SER A 515 15.47 35.90 42.25
C SER A 515 14.11 35.33 41.85
N PHE A 516 13.99 34.69 40.69
CA PHE A 516 12.74 34.03 40.26
C PHE A 516 12.34 32.93 41.25
N LEU A 517 13.28 32.03 41.57
CA LEU A 517 13.03 30.85 42.41
C LEU A 517 12.70 31.23 43.87
N VAL A 518 13.33 32.28 44.40
CA VAL A 518 12.99 32.83 45.72
C VAL A 518 11.58 33.44 45.73
N HIS A 519 11.12 34.01 44.61
CA HIS A 519 9.76 34.51 44.50
C HIS A 519 8.72 33.38 44.39
N THR A 520 9.03 32.32 43.63
CA THR A 520 8.20 31.10 43.56
C THR A 520 8.00 30.48 44.95
N ALA A 521 9.08 30.18 45.67
CA ALA A 521 9.03 29.56 46.99
C ALA A 521 8.27 30.38 48.05
N ASN A 522 8.29 31.72 47.93
CA ASN A 522 7.54 32.60 48.85
C ASN A 522 6.04 32.75 48.50
N ALA A 523 5.50 32.07 47.48
CA ALA A 523 4.13 32.27 47.01
C ALA A 523 3.04 32.06 48.09
N ASP A 524 3.25 31.13 49.01
CA ASP A 524 2.37 30.86 50.16
C ASP A 524 2.81 31.56 51.46
N GLY A 525 3.92 32.30 51.45
CA GLY A 525 4.47 33.00 52.61
C GLY A 525 5.11 32.09 53.68
N VAL A 526 5.19 30.78 53.42
CA VAL A 526 5.86 29.78 54.27
C VAL A 526 6.68 28.87 53.37
N VAL A 527 8.01 28.94 53.49
CA VAL A 527 8.94 28.12 52.70
C VAL A 527 9.32 26.86 53.50
N SER A 528 9.19 25.70 52.88
CA SER A 528 9.53 24.40 53.48
C SER A 528 11.05 24.24 53.66
N ARG A 529 11.44 23.32 54.53
CA ARG A 529 12.87 22.97 54.72
C ARG A 529 13.45 22.32 53.47
N GLU A 530 12.61 21.63 52.72
CA GLU A 530 12.95 20.85 51.53
C GLU A 530 13.25 21.78 50.34
N GLU A 531 12.42 22.81 50.14
CA GLU A 531 12.70 23.91 49.21
C GLU A 531 13.99 24.63 49.57
N VAL A 532 14.20 25.06 50.83
CA VAL A 532 15.43 25.77 51.23
C VAL A 532 16.68 24.91 50.94
N ARG A 533 16.63 23.60 51.21
CA ARG A 533 17.70 22.65 50.86
C ARG A 533 17.98 22.60 49.36
N LEU A 534 16.94 22.65 48.52
CA LEU A 534 17.08 22.64 47.07
C LEU A 534 17.55 24.00 46.54
N LEU A 535 17.03 25.11 47.06
CA LEU A 535 17.45 26.47 46.74
C LEU A 535 18.93 26.68 47.09
N GLU A 536 19.41 26.23 48.25
CA GLU A 536 20.85 26.24 48.56
C GLU A 536 21.67 25.46 47.51
N LYS A 537 21.18 24.29 47.08
CA LYS A 537 21.85 23.48 46.05
C LYS A 537 21.87 24.20 44.71
N VAL A 538 20.80 24.88 44.34
CA VAL A 538 20.71 25.68 43.11
C VAL A 538 21.62 26.92 43.19
N TYR A 539 21.67 27.64 44.32
CA TYR A 539 22.62 28.76 44.53
C TYR A 539 24.07 28.29 44.33
N ARG A 540 24.46 27.15 44.92
CA ARG A 540 25.78 26.52 44.69
C ARG A 540 26.02 26.17 43.21
N MET A 541 24.99 25.74 42.48
CA MET A 541 25.07 25.42 41.04
C MET A 541 25.12 26.68 40.15
N LEU A 542 24.54 27.80 40.59
CA LEU A 542 24.59 29.11 39.94
C LEU A 542 25.90 29.87 40.22
N GLY A 543 26.72 29.39 41.18
CA GLY A 543 27.92 30.09 41.63
C GLY A 543 27.63 31.30 42.53
N ILE A 544 26.50 31.29 43.24
CA ILE A 544 26.06 32.32 44.18
C ILE A 544 26.25 31.80 45.61
N ASP A 545 26.72 32.67 46.52
CA ASP A 545 26.87 32.33 47.93
C ASP A 545 25.51 31.92 48.56
N PRO A 546 25.37 30.69 49.11
CA PRO A 546 24.16 30.24 49.78
C PRO A 546 23.75 31.09 51.00
N GLN A 547 24.64 31.87 51.61
CA GLN A 547 24.23 32.82 52.67
C GLN A 547 23.30 33.91 52.14
N ARG A 548 23.42 34.26 50.84
CA ARG A 548 22.59 35.28 50.20
C ARG A 548 21.11 34.88 50.12
N LEU A 549 20.84 33.58 49.90
CA LEU A 549 19.48 33.01 49.87
C LEU A 549 18.64 33.42 51.09
N TYR A 550 19.22 33.39 52.30
CA TYR A 550 18.51 33.77 53.53
C TYR A 550 18.16 35.27 53.56
N THR A 551 19.00 36.12 52.97
CA THR A 551 18.72 37.55 52.80
C THR A 551 17.60 37.75 51.77
N ASP A 552 17.70 37.07 50.64
CA ASP A 552 16.74 37.16 49.53
C ASP A 552 15.34 36.68 49.98
N LEU A 553 15.26 35.55 50.71
CA LEU A 553 14.03 35.02 51.33
C LEU A 553 13.38 36.05 52.27
N HIS A 554 14.13 36.62 53.21
CA HIS A 554 13.58 37.59 54.18
C HIS A 554 13.13 38.91 53.55
N GLN A 555 13.78 39.37 52.47
CA GLN A 555 13.34 40.55 51.73
C GLN A 555 11.99 40.30 51.02
N HIS A 556 11.79 39.13 50.41
CA HIS A 556 10.54 38.81 49.72
C HIS A 556 9.39 38.49 50.68
N ALA A 557 9.65 37.78 51.79
CA ALA A 557 8.65 37.54 52.85
C ALA A 557 8.18 38.83 53.56
N SER A 558 8.93 39.93 53.42
CA SER A 558 8.57 41.27 53.93
C SER A 558 7.82 42.13 52.89
N GLY A 559 7.62 41.64 51.67
CA GLY A 559 6.79 42.25 50.64
C GLY A 559 5.29 42.03 50.93
N ALA A 560 4.47 43.07 50.80
CA ALA A 560 3.06 42.99 51.15
C ALA A 560 2.29 42.02 50.25
N ALA A 561 1.49 41.12 50.86
CA ALA A 561 0.71 40.10 50.17
C ALA A 561 -0.26 40.70 49.13
N ILE A 562 -0.10 40.29 47.87
CA ILE A 562 -0.93 40.74 46.76
C ILE A 562 -2.24 39.93 46.76
N THR A 563 -3.35 40.56 47.16
CA THR A 563 -4.69 39.96 47.08
C THR A 563 -5.40 40.39 45.79
N PRO A 564 -5.81 39.44 44.91
CA PRO A 564 -6.45 39.79 43.65
C PRO A 564 -7.93 40.12 43.85
N THR A 565 -8.32 41.41 43.76
CA THR A 565 -9.73 41.82 43.87
C THR A 565 -10.11 43.02 43.01
N GLY A 566 -11.36 43.01 42.53
CA GLY A 566 -12.26 44.17 42.52
C GLY A 566 -12.04 45.28 41.48
N VAL A 567 -13.01 45.47 40.58
CA VAL A 567 -13.00 46.55 39.57
C VAL A 567 -13.90 47.73 40.00
N LYS A 568 -13.48 48.97 39.68
CA LYS A 568 -14.21 50.27 39.72
C LYS A 568 -14.29 50.99 41.10
N PRO A 569 -14.54 52.32 41.14
CA PRO A 569 -13.82 53.37 40.40
C PRO A 569 -13.46 54.61 41.27
N ALA A 570 -12.69 55.54 40.70
CA ALA A 570 -12.01 56.64 41.41
C ALA A 570 -12.87 57.84 41.90
N ARG A 571 -12.35 58.55 42.92
CA ARG A 571 -12.54 60.01 43.13
C ARG A 571 -11.26 60.65 43.69
N LYS A 572 -11.20 62.00 43.77
CA LYS A 572 -9.97 62.82 43.77
C LYS A 572 -9.58 63.42 45.15
N HIS A 573 -8.44 64.12 45.16
CA HIS A 573 -7.86 65.03 46.20
C HIS A 573 -7.00 64.35 47.31
N ALA A 574 -5.90 64.94 47.82
CA ALA A 574 -5.01 65.99 47.28
C ALA A 574 -3.63 66.01 48.00
N HIS A 575 -2.58 66.41 47.27
CA HIS A 575 -1.25 66.95 47.66
C HIS A 575 -0.60 66.62 49.04
N SER A 576 0.54 65.89 49.00
CA SER A 576 1.84 66.27 49.61
C SER A 576 2.94 65.25 49.16
N PRO A 577 4.26 65.45 49.40
CA PRO A 577 5.30 64.99 48.47
C PRO A 577 5.64 63.49 48.54
N LYS A 578 6.01 62.91 47.39
CA LYS A 578 6.63 61.57 47.29
C LYS A 578 8.16 61.67 47.26
N PRO A 579 8.90 60.73 47.90
CA PRO A 579 10.32 60.53 47.64
C PRO A 579 10.56 59.93 46.24
N ALA A 580 11.78 60.04 45.74
CA ALA A 580 12.16 59.52 44.43
C ALA A 580 12.21 57.98 44.41
N THR A 581 11.13 57.35 43.96
CA THR A 581 11.11 55.90 43.67
C THR A 581 11.85 55.63 42.37
N VAL A 582 13.08 55.12 42.45
CA VAL A 582 13.80 54.57 41.30
C VAL A 582 13.00 53.37 40.76
N LYS A 583 12.50 53.48 39.53
CA LYS A 583 12.03 52.31 38.81
C LYS A 583 13.24 51.52 38.32
N HIS A 584 13.37 50.27 38.75
CA HIS A 584 14.14 49.29 37.97
C HIS A 584 13.25 48.78 36.85
N GLU A 585 13.32 49.43 35.70
CA GLU A 585 12.57 49.09 34.49
C GLU A 585 13.30 47.96 33.75
N PHE A 586 12.61 46.85 33.47
CA PHE A 586 13.22 45.65 32.91
C PHE A 586 13.51 45.84 31.42
N VAL A 587 14.79 46.07 31.08
CA VAL A 587 15.28 46.14 29.69
C VAL A 587 16.60 45.38 29.58
N LEU A 588 16.56 44.26 28.85
CA LEU A 588 17.77 43.63 28.31
C LEU A 588 18.25 44.47 27.13
N ASP A 589 19.40 45.13 27.29
CA ASP A 589 19.94 46.05 26.30
C ASP A 589 20.54 45.30 25.10
N ALA A 590 19.76 45.20 24.03
CA ALA A 590 20.16 44.55 22.78
C ALA A 590 21.42 45.18 22.15
N THR A 591 21.73 46.46 22.43
CA THR A 591 22.95 47.10 21.91
C THR A 591 24.21 46.58 22.60
N ARG A 592 24.12 46.28 23.91
CA ARG A 592 25.19 45.61 24.66
C ARG A 592 25.37 44.15 24.25
N ILE A 593 24.28 43.43 23.95
CA ILE A 593 24.36 42.05 23.45
C ILE A 593 25.00 42.01 22.06
N ALA A 594 24.69 42.97 21.19
CA ALA A 594 25.35 43.12 19.88
C ALA A 594 26.85 43.43 20.02
N ALA A 595 27.23 44.37 20.90
CA ALA A 595 28.64 44.68 21.18
C ALA A 595 29.41 43.47 21.73
N LEU A 596 28.82 42.71 22.66
CA LEU A 596 29.39 41.45 23.16
C LEU A 596 29.53 40.39 22.06
N LYS A 597 28.64 40.35 21.06
CA LYS A 597 28.79 39.45 19.90
C LYS A 597 29.92 39.88 18.96
N GLU A 598 30.14 41.18 18.72
CA GLU A 598 31.35 41.65 18.01
C GLU A 598 32.64 41.34 18.78
N GLU A 599 32.65 41.56 20.10
CA GLU A 599 33.82 41.34 20.94
C GLU A 599 34.17 39.85 21.05
N THR A 600 33.15 38.99 21.21
CA THR A 600 33.33 37.53 21.21
C THR A 600 33.76 37.02 19.83
N ALA A 601 33.19 37.53 18.74
CA ALA A 601 33.61 37.14 17.38
C ALA A 601 35.07 37.54 17.10
N ARG A 602 35.52 38.71 17.59
CA ARG A 602 36.95 39.10 17.55
C ARG A 602 37.83 38.15 18.34
N VAL A 603 37.43 37.75 19.55
CA VAL A 603 38.20 36.80 20.36
C VAL A 603 38.24 35.42 19.72
N SER A 604 37.15 34.93 19.13
CA SER A 604 37.16 33.66 18.37
C SER A 604 38.03 33.74 17.11
N SER A 605 38.05 34.87 16.39
CA SER A 605 38.97 35.10 15.27
C SER A 605 40.43 35.09 15.73
N MET A 606 40.78 35.84 16.79
CA MET A 606 42.14 35.89 17.32
C MET A 606 42.61 34.56 17.95
N LEU A 607 41.70 33.69 18.38
CA LEU A 607 42.03 32.34 18.84
C LEU A 607 42.16 31.34 17.68
N ALA A 608 41.46 31.54 16.56
CA ALA A 608 41.63 30.70 15.36
C ALA A 608 43.04 30.87 14.77
N ASP A 609 43.54 32.11 14.69
CA ASP A 609 44.89 32.42 14.18
C ASP A 609 46.04 31.89 15.09
N VAL A 610 45.73 31.34 16.27
CA VAL A 610 46.70 30.77 17.23
C VAL A 610 46.73 29.23 17.18
N PHE A 611 45.79 28.59 16.46
CA PHE A 611 45.74 27.13 16.29
C PHE A 611 45.93 26.73 14.81
N VAL A 612 47.14 26.93 14.30
CA VAL A 612 47.61 26.47 12.98
C VAL A 612 48.93 25.72 13.15
N GLU A 613 49.21 24.76 12.25
CA GLU A 613 50.27 23.73 12.30
C GLU A 613 50.01 22.59 13.32
N GLU A 614 50.05 21.30 12.98
CA GLU A 614 50.24 20.61 11.68
C GLU A 614 49.21 19.50 11.45
N ALA A 615 48.84 19.27 10.18
CA ALA A 615 48.16 18.06 9.73
C ALA A 615 48.47 17.74 8.25
N HIS A 616 49.61 17.09 7.99
CA HIS A 616 49.95 16.56 6.66
C HIS A 616 49.10 15.30 6.35
N GLY A 617 48.32 15.31 5.24
CA GLY A 617 47.39 14.20 4.94
C GLY A 617 46.75 14.13 3.54
N ALA A 618 47.32 14.81 2.54
CA ALA A 618 47.05 14.71 1.09
C ALA A 618 45.69 14.19 0.58
N VAL A 619 44.86 15.10 0.04
CA VAL A 619 43.94 14.80 -1.07
C VAL A 619 44.30 15.71 -2.23
N ILE A 620 44.50 15.16 -3.44
CA ILE A 620 44.83 15.91 -4.65
C ILE A 620 43.57 16.05 -5.52
N ALA A 621 43.18 17.28 -5.85
CA ALA A 621 42.08 17.56 -6.77
C ALA A 621 42.24 18.91 -7.48
N VAL A 622 42.60 18.89 -8.78
CA VAL A 622 42.51 19.99 -9.75
C VAL A 622 42.84 19.44 -11.16
N PRO A 623 42.43 20.09 -12.27
CA PRO A 623 41.26 20.96 -12.45
C PRO A 623 40.42 20.59 -13.70
N ILE A 624 39.32 21.30 -13.92
CA ILE A 624 38.64 21.39 -15.22
C ILE A 624 39.31 22.49 -16.05
N HIS A 625 39.36 22.36 -17.37
CA HIS A 625 39.71 23.46 -18.27
C HIS A 625 38.83 23.50 -19.51
N GLU A 626 38.41 24.70 -19.90
CA GLU A 626 37.68 25.01 -21.14
C GLU A 626 38.66 25.51 -22.20
N THR A 627 38.43 25.17 -23.47
CA THR A 627 38.96 25.74 -24.76
C THR A 627 38.87 24.63 -25.82
N GLU A 628 38.70 24.88 -27.12
CA GLU A 628 38.09 26.01 -27.85
C GLU A 628 37.64 25.47 -29.24
N HIS A 629 36.93 26.26 -30.05
CA HIS A 629 36.56 25.85 -31.42
C HIS A 629 37.71 26.12 -32.41
N GLU A 630 38.06 25.14 -33.26
CA GLU A 630 38.34 25.41 -34.67
C GLU A 630 38.10 24.18 -35.58
N THR A 631 38.21 24.37 -36.89
CA THR A 631 37.64 23.52 -37.95
C THR A 631 38.63 22.54 -38.60
N GLU A 632 38.16 21.39 -39.09
CA GLU A 632 38.31 21.01 -40.51
C GLU A 632 37.49 19.77 -40.96
N GLN A 633 37.35 19.63 -42.28
CA GLN A 633 36.76 18.53 -43.07
C GLN A 633 37.48 18.50 -44.44
N PRO A 634 37.39 17.43 -45.26
CA PRO A 634 37.17 16.01 -44.97
C PRO A 634 38.21 15.10 -45.68
N ALA A 635 38.12 13.78 -45.47
CA ALA A 635 38.78 12.80 -46.35
C ALA A 635 38.00 11.47 -46.43
N ALA A 636 38.14 10.75 -47.54
CA ALA A 636 37.60 9.41 -47.77
C ALA A 636 38.67 8.55 -48.46
N VAL A 637 38.55 7.21 -48.38
CA VAL A 637 39.02 6.22 -49.37
C VAL A 637 38.46 4.82 -49.02
N GLU A 638 38.53 3.90 -49.97
CA GLU A 638 37.82 2.61 -50.03
C GLU A 638 38.64 1.39 -49.53
N GLU A 639 37.93 0.31 -49.19
CA GLU A 639 38.28 -1.14 -49.36
C GLU A 639 36.99 -1.93 -48.99
N GLN A 640 36.37 -2.85 -49.74
CA GLN A 640 36.78 -3.88 -50.71
C GLN A 640 37.73 -4.93 -50.12
N ASP A 641 37.52 -6.26 -50.20
CA ASP A 641 36.39 -7.11 -50.63
C ASP A 641 36.53 -8.48 -49.86
N VAL A 642 35.78 -9.60 -49.95
CA VAL A 642 34.90 -10.24 -50.95
C VAL A 642 33.79 -11.04 -50.24
N LEU A 643 32.61 -11.18 -50.84
CA LEU A 643 31.49 -11.98 -50.31
C LEU A 643 30.85 -12.89 -51.38
N ALA A 644 31.21 -14.19 -51.45
CA ALA A 644 30.44 -15.20 -52.18
C ALA A 644 30.82 -16.68 -51.90
N ALA A 645 29.80 -17.52 -51.72
CA ALA A 645 29.79 -18.99 -51.92
C ALA A 645 30.66 -19.86 -50.96
N GLN A 646 30.37 -21.15 -50.74
CA GLN A 646 29.46 -22.08 -51.43
C GLN A 646 28.55 -22.84 -50.44
N ALA A 647 27.46 -23.42 -50.96
CA ALA A 647 26.65 -24.41 -50.24
C ALA A 647 26.33 -25.60 -51.17
N THR A 648 26.54 -26.85 -50.70
CA THR A 648 25.77 -28.07 -51.05
C THR A 648 26.32 -29.32 -50.35
N ALA A 649 25.40 -30.22 -49.92
CA ALA A 649 25.62 -31.65 -49.59
C ALA A 649 26.56 -31.99 -48.40
N ALA A 650 26.37 -33.07 -47.63
CA ALA A 650 25.28 -34.05 -47.45
C ALA A 650 25.28 -34.44 -45.94
N ALA A 651 24.15 -34.55 -45.23
CA ALA A 651 23.15 -35.63 -45.28
C ALA A 651 23.71 -37.05 -44.98
N GLN A 652 23.87 -37.38 -43.69
CA GLN A 652 23.74 -38.74 -43.13
C GLN A 652 23.60 -38.72 -41.59
N ASP A 653 23.27 -39.88 -41.01
CA ASP A 653 23.19 -40.22 -39.58
C ASP A 653 22.32 -39.34 -38.66
N LYS A 654 21.01 -39.64 -38.62
CA LYS A 654 20.19 -39.45 -37.41
C LYS A 654 19.00 -40.43 -37.31
N GLU A 655 19.30 -41.73 -37.35
CA GLU A 655 18.35 -42.78 -37.00
C GLU A 655 19.04 -43.88 -36.18
N ARG A 656 18.33 -44.44 -35.18
CA ARG A 656 18.85 -45.03 -33.92
C ARG A 656 19.45 -44.00 -32.94
N ALA A 657 19.32 -44.15 -31.63
CA ALA A 657 18.65 -45.20 -30.87
C ALA A 657 17.47 -44.66 -30.03
N SER A 658 16.41 -45.47 -29.94
CA SER A 658 15.32 -45.34 -28.96
C SER A 658 15.36 -46.60 -28.12
N GLU A 659 15.60 -46.48 -26.80
CA GLU A 659 15.15 -47.41 -25.73
C GLU A 659 15.88 -47.05 -24.42
N ALA A 660 15.23 -46.30 -23.53
CA ALA A 660 15.65 -46.11 -22.15
C ALA A 660 14.42 -45.86 -21.26
N GLN A 661 14.14 -46.82 -20.39
CA GLN A 661 12.99 -46.94 -19.51
C GLN A 661 12.69 -45.69 -18.66
N THR A 662 11.44 -45.25 -18.63
CA THR A 662 10.93 -44.28 -17.63
C THR A 662 10.46 -45.00 -16.37
N GLU A 663 11.20 -44.89 -15.27
CA GLU A 663 10.66 -45.13 -13.92
C GLU A 663 9.99 -43.84 -13.38
N PRO A 664 8.85 -43.92 -12.68
CA PRO A 664 8.16 -42.75 -12.16
C PRO A 664 8.78 -42.26 -10.85
N MET A 665 9.30 -41.02 -10.83
CA MET A 665 9.65 -40.35 -9.58
C MET A 665 8.39 -40.01 -8.76
N PRO A 666 8.39 -40.20 -7.43
CA PRO A 666 7.22 -39.94 -6.60
C PRO A 666 6.98 -38.42 -6.42
N GLN A 667 5.84 -37.93 -6.89
CA GLN A 667 5.40 -36.55 -6.65
C GLN A 667 4.89 -36.37 -5.21
N THR A 668 5.80 -36.04 -4.29
CA THR A 668 5.45 -35.65 -2.93
C THR A 668 5.01 -34.17 -2.91
N SER A 669 3.70 -33.93 -2.90
CA SER A 669 3.14 -32.58 -2.74
C SER A 669 3.30 -32.06 -1.31
N ALA A 670 4.49 -31.53 -0.99
CA ALA A 670 4.68 -30.66 0.17
C ALA A 670 4.22 -29.23 -0.18
N ALA A 671 3.37 -28.63 0.66
CA ALA A 671 3.08 -27.21 0.55
C ALA A 671 4.32 -26.42 1.03
N THR A 672 4.97 -25.71 0.12
CA THR A 672 6.24 -25.01 0.40
C THR A 672 5.98 -23.58 0.85
N GLU A 673 6.67 -23.11 1.88
CA GLU A 673 6.49 -21.74 2.40
C GLU A 673 6.93 -20.67 1.37
N PRO A 674 6.28 -19.49 1.33
CA PRO A 674 6.65 -18.40 0.42
C PRO A 674 8.00 -17.80 0.81
N LEU A 675 8.94 -17.75 -0.14
CA LEU A 675 10.32 -17.33 0.11
C LEU A 675 10.49 -15.83 -0.18
N LEU A 676 11.11 -15.07 0.72
CA LEU A 676 11.19 -13.59 0.67
C LEU A 676 9.83 -12.85 0.59
N GLY A 677 8.71 -13.54 0.82
CA GLY A 677 7.36 -12.98 0.61
C GLY A 677 6.90 -12.96 -0.85
N LEU A 678 7.60 -13.68 -1.73
CA LEU A 678 7.18 -13.94 -3.11
C LEU A 678 6.03 -14.96 -3.15
N ASP A 679 5.24 -14.95 -4.23
CA ASP A 679 4.24 -16.00 -4.49
C ASP A 679 4.88 -17.38 -4.78
N ASP A 680 4.06 -18.43 -4.90
CA ASP A 680 4.52 -19.81 -5.09
C ASP A 680 5.35 -20.01 -6.36
N ALA A 681 5.03 -19.28 -7.44
CA ALA A 681 5.72 -19.40 -8.73
C ALA A 681 7.09 -18.69 -8.68
N HIS A 682 7.12 -17.45 -8.20
CA HIS A 682 8.37 -16.71 -8.01
C HIS A 682 9.26 -17.34 -6.93
N SER A 683 8.69 -17.91 -5.86
CA SER A 683 9.42 -18.70 -4.85
C SER A 683 10.02 -19.98 -5.43
N SER A 684 9.36 -20.60 -6.42
CA SER A 684 9.87 -21.78 -7.12
C SER A 684 10.96 -21.41 -8.14
N PHE A 685 10.80 -20.29 -8.84
CA PHE A 685 11.82 -19.74 -9.74
C PHE A 685 13.08 -19.31 -8.99
N LEU A 686 12.93 -18.66 -7.84
CA LEU A 686 14.02 -18.31 -6.92
C LEU A 686 14.79 -19.56 -6.45
N ARG A 687 14.09 -20.62 -6.06
CA ARG A 687 14.71 -21.91 -5.68
C ARG A 687 15.45 -22.56 -6.84
N LEU A 688 14.98 -22.40 -8.08
CA LEU A 688 15.65 -22.90 -9.28
C LEU A 688 16.91 -22.08 -9.58
N LEU A 689 16.84 -20.74 -9.56
CA LEU A 689 17.96 -19.84 -9.82
C LEU A 689 19.20 -20.20 -8.99
N VAL A 690 19.04 -20.34 -7.68
CA VAL A 690 20.14 -20.62 -6.74
C VAL A 690 20.73 -22.04 -6.82
N THR A 691 20.27 -22.90 -7.75
CA THR A 691 20.90 -24.22 -7.97
C THR A 691 22.17 -24.18 -8.83
N ARG A 692 22.49 -23.02 -9.44
CA ARG A 692 23.70 -22.81 -10.26
C ARG A 692 24.30 -21.44 -10.01
N GLU A 693 25.60 -21.30 -10.28
CA GLU A 693 26.32 -20.02 -10.15
C GLU A 693 26.01 -19.05 -11.32
N SER A 694 25.63 -19.58 -12.48
CA SER A 694 25.17 -18.82 -13.64
C SER A 694 24.25 -19.65 -14.54
N TRP A 695 23.51 -18.96 -15.41
CA TRP A 695 22.57 -19.55 -16.36
C TRP A 695 22.62 -18.83 -17.71
N THR A 696 22.35 -19.52 -18.81
CA THR A 696 22.07 -18.83 -20.08
C THR A 696 20.64 -18.26 -20.09
N ARG A 697 20.44 -17.13 -20.77
CA ARG A 697 19.11 -16.48 -20.86
C ARG A 697 18.07 -17.40 -21.51
N ALA A 698 18.49 -18.27 -22.44
CA ALA A 698 17.63 -19.25 -23.09
C ALA A 698 17.12 -20.33 -22.11
N GLU A 699 17.99 -20.86 -21.24
CA GLU A 699 17.58 -21.82 -20.20
C GLU A 699 16.64 -21.18 -19.17
N LEU A 700 16.91 -19.93 -18.75
CA LEU A 700 16.01 -19.25 -17.82
C LEU A 700 14.67 -18.88 -18.45
N ALA A 701 14.63 -18.56 -19.75
CA ALA A 701 13.38 -18.32 -20.46
C ALA A 701 12.49 -19.56 -20.49
N ASP A 702 13.09 -20.74 -20.72
CA ASP A 702 12.38 -22.02 -20.68
C ASP A 702 11.96 -22.39 -19.24
N ALA A 703 12.83 -22.19 -18.24
CA ALA A 703 12.52 -22.44 -16.83
C ALA A 703 11.41 -21.50 -16.29
N ALA A 704 11.42 -20.22 -16.66
CA ALA A 704 10.36 -19.26 -16.33
C ALA A 704 9.04 -19.63 -17.02
N SER A 705 9.09 -20.02 -18.30
CA SER A 705 7.93 -20.49 -19.07
C SER A 705 7.28 -21.72 -18.44
N HIS A 706 8.07 -22.68 -17.93
CA HIS A 706 7.57 -23.85 -17.18
C HIS A 706 6.90 -23.48 -15.83
N LEU A 707 7.12 -22.28 -15.31
CA LEU A 707 6.47 -21.72 -14.11
C LEU A 707 5.40 -20.65 -14.45
N GLU A 708 5.02 -20.53 -15.73
CA GLU A 708 4.11 -19.51 -16.29
C GLU A 708 4.56 -18.04 -16.09
N LEU A 709 5.84 -17.82 -15.76
CA LEU A 709 6.43 -16.48 -15.56
C LEU A 709 7.03 -15.91 -16.85
N MET A 710 7.06 -14.57 -16.96
CA MET A 710 7.92 -13.89 -17.94
C MET A 710 9.31 -13.69 -17.33
N LEU A 711 10.36 -14.09 -18.07
CA LEU A 711 11.74 -14.09 -17.57
C LEU A 711 12.16 -12.75 -16.94
N ASP A 712 12.05 -11.65 -17.69
CA ASP A 712 12.59 -10.35 -17.25
C ASP A 712 11.86 -9.85 -16.00
N GLY A 713 10.54 -10.01 -15.94
CA GLY A 713 9.74 -9.67 -14.77
C GLY A 713 10.03 -10.59 -13.57
N ALA A 714 10.33 -11.87 -13.79
CA ALA A 714 10.69 -12.79 -12.72
C ALA A 714 12.08 -12.48 -12.13
N ILE A 715 13.04 -12.09 -12.98
CA ILE A 715 14.36 -11.60 -12.54
C ILE A 715 14.21 -10.28 -11.77
N GLU A 716 13.46 -9.31 -12.28
CA GLU A 716 13.21 -8.03 -11.60
C GLU A 716 12.54 -8.25 -10.23
N GLN A 717 11.51 -9.09 -10.19
CA GLN A 717 10.75 -9.40 -8.97
C GLN A 717 11.59 -10.13 -7.90
N VAL A 718 12.51 -11.01 -8.33
CA VAL A 718 13.46 -11.70 -7.44
C VAL A 718 14.55 -10.75 -6.95
N ASN A 719 15.09 -9.90 -7.81
CA ASN A 719 16.10 -8.92 -7.43
C ASN A 719 15.56 -7.85 -6.50
N GLU A 720 14.34 -7.34 -6.73
CA GLU A 720 13.69 -6.39 -5.81
C GLU A 720 13.44 -7.02 -4.44
N ALA A 721 13.03 -8.29 -4.38
CA ALA A 721 12.85 -9.03 -3.11
C ALA A 721 14.18 -9.26 -2.36
N SER A 722 15.29 -9.47 -3.08
CA SER A 722 16.63 -9.54 -2.50
C SER A 722 17.09 -8.17 -1.96
N LEU A 723 16.94 -7.12 -2.77
CA LEU A 723 17.28 -5.74 -2.41
C LEU A 723 16.50 -5.28 -1.16
N ASP A 724 15.19 -5.56 -1.08
CA ASP A 724 14.38 -5.21 0.09
C ASP A 724 14.85 -5.91 1.39
N ARG A 725 15.47 -7.09 1.27
CA ARG A 725 15.90 -7.91 2.42
C ARG A 725 17.35 -7.66 2.83
N TRP A 726 18.25 -7.43 1.88
CA TRP A 726 19.70 -7.39 2.09
C TRP A 726 20.42 -6.21 1.42
N ASP A 727 19.72 -5.31 0.73
CA ASP A 727 20.27 -4.16 -0.03
C ASP A 727 21.22 -4.57 -1.20
N GLU A 728 21.16 -5.83 -1.62
CA GLU A 728 21.90 -6.42 -2.74
C GLU A 728 20.96 -7.18 -3.70
N PRO A 729 21.18 -7.15 -5.04
CA PRO A 729 20.46 -8.00 -5.98
C PRO A 729 20.97 -9.45 -5.89
N LEU A 730 20.12 -10.41 -6.29
CA LEU A 730 20.51 -11.82 -6.40
C LEU A 730 21.18 -12.13 -7.73
N THR A 731 20.84 -11.43 -8.81
CA THR A 731 21.37 -11.69 -10.15
C THR A 731 21.94 -10.44 -10.80
N ASP A 732 22.97 -10.62 -11.62
CA ASP A 732 23.59 -9.58 -12.45
C ASP A 732 23.87 -10.14 -13.87
N GLY A 733 24.15 -9.28 -14.84
CA GLY A 733 24.36 -9.66 -16.24
C GLY A 733 23.06 -9.93 -17.05
N ASP A 734 23.22 -10.00 -18.37
CA ASP A 734 22.12 -10.13 -19.34
C ASP A 734 22.11 -11.51 -20.05
N ASP A 735 23.28 -12.00 -20.50
CA ASP A 735 23.51 -13.39 -20.93
C ASP A 735 25.03 -13.68 -20.90
N PRO A 736 25.52 -14.59 -20.04
CA PRO A 736 24.78 -15.31 -19.00
C PRO A 736 24.25 -14.36 -17.91
N VAL A 737 23.26 -14.84 -17.17
CA VAL A 737 22.81 -14.25 -15.91
C VAL A 737 23.60 -14.92 -14.78
N GLU A 738 24.38 -14.14 -14.04
CA GLU A 738 25.21 -14.58 -12.93
C GLU A 738 24.44 -14.45 -11.60
N ILE A 739 24.68 -15.37 -10.67
CA ILE A 739 23.99 -15.42 -9.37
C ILE A 739 24.96 -14.99 -8.25
N ASN A 740 24.61 -13.93 -7.51
CA ASN A 740 25.33 -13.44 -6.35
C ASN A 740 25.39 -14.51 -5.25
N GLN A 741 26.57 -15.11 -5.07
CA GLN A 741 26.77 -16.21 -4.14
C GLN A 741 26.68 -15.82 -2.67
N GLU A 742 26.91 -14.55 -2.30
CA GLU A 742 26.68 -14.11 -0.92
C GLU A 742 25.18 -14.10 -0.59
N VAL A 743 24.35 -13.57 -1.49
CA VAL A 743 22.90 -13.59 -1.32
C VAL A 743 22.35 -15.02 -1.39
N ALA A 744 22.85 -15.86 -2.30
CA ALA A 744 22.44 -17.26 -2.37
C ALA A 744 22.77 -18.05 -1.09
N GLN A 745 23.90 -17.75 -0.42
CA GLN A 745 24.24 -18.32 0.89
C GLN A 745 23.34 -17.77 2.01
N ARG A 746 23.01 -16.47 1.99
CA ARG A 746 22.05 -15.84 2.93
C ARG A 746 20.61 -16.35 2.75
N LEU A 747 20.27 -16.92 1.60
CA LEU A 747 19.00 -17.60 1.31
C LEU A 747 18.92 -19.04 1.84
N ALA A 748 20.05 -19.65 2.21
CA ALA A 748 20.14 -21.05 2.62
C ALA A 748 20.38 -21.26 4.13
N ALA A 749 20.32 -20.18 4.92
CA ALA A 749 20.66 -20.12 6.36
C ALA A 749 19.50 -19.62 7.23
#